data_AF-A0A3M7CPP2-F1
#
_entry.id   AF-A0A3M7CPP2-F1
#
_cell.length_a   1.000
_cell.length_b   1.000
_cell.length_c   1.000
_cell.angle_alpha   90.00
_cell.angle_beta   90.00
_cell.angle_gamma   90.00
#
_symmetry.space_group_name_H-M   'P 1'
#
loop_
_entity.id
_entity.type
_entity.pdbx_description
1 polymer ?
#
loop_
_entity_poly.entity_id
_entity_poly.type
_entity_poly.pdbx_seq_one_letter_code
_entity_poly.pdbx_strand_id
1 'polypeptide(L)'
;MVYIRNGQLQRLKEYQYSGVDHSLLSRYILKPYWWSKVIDFFPLSMAPNMITLSGFGFVVLNILTMLYYTPGLDQDCPRWVYASWGIGLFLYQTFDAVDGSQARRTKQSGPLGELFDHGVDALNTSLEVLLFSATMKFGQGWKTVLVLFACMLTFYVQTWDEYHTKTLTLGLVSGPVEGILTLSIVYMVTAYMGGGSHWQQPMLHALGVPKYDFLPELAYQMDFGEFFMFYGGFVLAFNTVESSLNVMSARRKRGEAPSEALIGLLPFFISWVLIVAYLALQPNILDNHLVPFVCYVGIVNAYSVGQMITAHLTKSPFPYQNILVLPLIYAIVDAMGPVLEEHLGFGWPSALGEGVYQVAFLFTCFGLAVGVREGKQEDLLIAFGAVIDDILACFDLFFAKRGAGEELGTQSPSIVQLTSLPSLRATHIMSNSSVANNGADGSTTKVSRFDPTFTDKVIKATGPRANPRLAQVMPSLLRHLHDFCRENEITVDEYMAGVNMMNEAGRMSDEKRNEGQLVTDILGLESLVDEITYKLADEAGDAPTATAILGPFWRQDAPRRNMGESIVSGIKDGDHTLMHGKVLDFDTGKPIENAELDIWHTAPNGLYEQQDPDQPDWNLRGRFVTGPDGEYNFYCLRPTSYPIPYDGPAGKLLTLLDRHPMRPAHIHFIVSAPGYKPIVTQVFDRRDKHIEDDSVFAVKDSLVVDFEPKHGDPKAQFDLQYDFKLASFEAAKQRGMKGATEVAP
;
A
#
# COMPACT_ATOMS: atom_id res chain seq x y z
N MET A 1 -2.62 -2.23 1.25
CA MET A 1 -2.86 -2.69 2.64
C MET A 1 -2.36 -4.12 2.79
N VAL A 2 -1.22 -4.31 3.45
CA VAL A 2 -0.56 -5.64 3.58
C VAL A 2 -1.21 -6.52 4.67
N TYR A 3 -2.03 -5.95 5.56
CA TYR A 3 -2.70 -6.67 6.65
C TYR A 3 -4.06 -7.27 6.29
N ILE A 4 -4.71 -6.82 5.21
CA ILE A 4 -6.11 -7.16 4.92
C ILE A 4 -6.18 -7.80 3.53
N ARG A 5 -6.45 -9.11 3.49
CA ARG A 5 -6.66 -9.83 2.22
C ARG A 5 -7.93 -9.30 1.54
N ASN A 6 -8.01 -9.36 0.21
CA ASN A 6 -9.14 -8.79 -0.55
C ASN A 6 -10.53 -9.27 -0.07
N GLY A 7 -10.64 -10.54 0.38
CA GLY A 7 -11.88 -11.07 0.95
C GLY A 7 -12.24 -10.52 2.35
N GLN A 8 -11.29 -9.95 3.08
CA GLN A 8 -11.48 -9.34 4.41
C GLN A 8 -11.88 -7.85 4.32
N LEU A 9 -11.57 -7.17 3.20
CA LEU A 9 -11.91 -5.76 2.98
C LEU A 9 -13.42 -5.52 3.02
N GLN A 10 -14.23 -6.45 2.52
CA GLN A 10 -15.69 -6.32 2.55
C GLN A 10 -16.23 -6.29 3.99
N ARG A 11 -15.60 -7.00 4.94
CA ARG A 11 -16.02 -7.07 6.34
C ARG A 11 -15.71 -5.81 7.13
N LEU A 12 -14.77 -4.98 6.68
CA LEU A 12 -14.49 -3.68 7.31
C LEU A 12 -15.72 -2.76 7.28
N LYS A 13 -16.59 -2.88 6.27
CA LYS A 13 -17.83 -2.11 6.17
C LYS A 13 -18.84 -2.47 7.26
N GLU A 14 -18.69 -3.66 7.87
CA GLU A 14 -19.57 -4.13 8.94
C GLU A 14 -19.06 -3.76 10.34
N TYR A 15 -17.87 -3.17 10.44
CA TYR A 15 -17.28 -2.78 11.71
C TYR A 15 -17.93 -1.52 12.26
N GLN A 16 -18.23 -1.52 13.55
CA GLN A 16 -18.66 -0.33 14.28
C GLN A 16 -17.89 -0.25 15.59
N TYR A 17 -17.26 0.90 15.80
CA TYR A 17 -16.50 1.19 17.01
C TYR A 17 -17.39 1.10 18.25
N SER A 18 -16.90 0.42 19.29
CA SER A 18 -17.57 0.30 20.58
C SER A 18 -16.56 0.54 21.69
N GLY A 19 -16.69 1.67 22.39
CA GLY A 19 -15.80 2.05 23.48
C GLY A 19 -16.59 2.50 24.72
N VAL A 20 -16.17 2.03 25.89
CA VAL A 20 -16.68 2.47 27.19
C VAL A 20 -15.53 3.05 27.98
N ASP A 21 -15.50 4.37 28.08
CA ASP A 21 -14.46 5.07 28.84
C ASP A 21 -14.96 5.33 30.25
N HIS A 22 -14.38 4.79 31.34
CA HIS A 22 -14.74 5.11 32.73
C HIS A 22 -13.76 6.09 33.42
N SER A 23 -12.72 6.56 32.73
CA SER A 23 -11.72 7.46 33.33
C SER A 23 -12.35 8.80 33.72
N LEU A 24 -12.14 9.19 34.97
CA LEU A 24 -12.65 10.45 35.51
C LEU A 24 -11.93 11.64 34.89
N LEU A 25 -10.61 11.56 34.72
CA LEU A 25 -9.82 12.64 34.12
C LEU A 25 -10.17 12.83 32.64
N SER A 26 -10.28 11.73 31.89
CA SER A 26 -10.71 11.76 30.50
C SER A 26 -12.07 12.44 30.37
N ARG A 27 -13.09 11.92 31.06
CA ARG A 27 -14.48 12.39 30.92
C ARG A 27 -14.68 13.85 31.32
N TYR A 28 -14.11 14.27 32.45
CA TYR A 28 -14.47 15.54 33.09
C TYR A 28 -13.46 16.66 32.87
N ILE A 29 -12.22 16.34 32.47
CA ILE A 29 -11.16 17.35 32.31
C ILE A 29 -10.65 17.36 30.88
N LEU A 30 -10.11 16.24 30.41
CA LEU A 30 -9.36 16.21 29.15
C LEU A 30 -10.28 16.26 27.92
N LYS A 31 -11.36 15.49 27.86
CA LYS A 31 -12.31 15.55 26.73
C LYS A 31 -12.92 16.94 26.53
N PRO A 32 -13.40 17.64 27.59
CA PRO A 32 -13.80 19.03 27.46
C PRO A 32 -12.66 19.92 26.95
N TYR A 33 -11.44 19.76 27.45
CA TYR A 33 -10.27 20.51 27.01
C TYR A 33 -9.96 20.27 25.51
N TRP A 34 -9.85 19.02 25.07
CA TRP A 34 -9.58 18.65 23.69
C TRP A 34 -10.66 19.18 22.73
N TRP A 35 -11.94 18.98 23.07
CA TRP A 35 -13.07 19.34 22.21
C TRP A 35 -13.38 20.83 22.17
N SER A 36 -13.15 21.58 23.26
CA SER A 36 -13.55 22.99 23.34
C SER A 36 -12.42 23.98 23.15
N LYS A 37 -11.15 23.52 23.19
CA LYS A 37 -9.97 24.38 23.09
C LYS A 37 -9.00 23.92 22.03
N VAL A 38 -8.72 22.62 21.93
CA VAL A 38 -7.59 22.14 21.13
C VAL A 38 -7.98 21.86 19.68
N ILE A 39 -9.15 21.25 19.45
CA ILE A 39 -9.59 20.86 18.11
C ILE A 39 -9.65 22.03 17.10
N ASP A 40 -9.89 23.24 17.57
CA ASP A 40 -9.96 24.44 16.73
C ASP A 40 -8.59 24.91 16.21
N PHE A 41 -7.48 24.45 16.79
CA PHE A 41 -6.14 24.71 16.25
C PHE A 41 -5.84 23.89 14.98
N PHE A 42 -6.58 22.81 14.74
CA PHE A 42 -6.37 21.95 13.59
C PHE A 42 -7.33 22.31 12.44
N PRO A 43 -6.81 22.62 11.24
CA PRO A 43 -7.65 22.98 10.11
C PRO A 43 -8.44 21.77 9.59
N LEU A 44 -9.63 22.00 9.03
CA LEU A 44 -10.46 20.95 8.40
C LEU A 44 -9.78 20.29 7.18
N SER A 45 -8.67 20.87 6.69
CA SER A 45 -7.85 20.28 5.64
C SER A 45 -7.02 19.09 6.13
N MET A 46 -6.67 19.06 7.42
CA MET A 46 -5.77 18.07 8.01
C MET A 46 -6.50 16.77 8.32
N ALA A 47 -5.96 15.66 7.81
CA ALA A 47 -6.47 14.32 8.08
C ALA A 47 -6.24 13.93 9.56
N PRO A 48 -7.18 13.20 10.20
CA PRO A 48 -7.05 12.73 11.58
C PRO A 48 -5.72 12.01 11.86
N ASN A 49 -5.37 10.99 11.08
CA ASN A 49 -4.14 10.21 11.25
C ASN A 49 -2.87 11.08 11.19
N MET A 50 -2.89 12.19 10.43
CA MET A 50 -1.78 13.14 10.39
C MET A 50 -1.58 13.86 11.74
N ILE A 51 -2.63 14.03 12.52
CA ILE A 51 -2.56 14.62 13.87
C ILE A 51 -1.84 13.65 14.80
N THR A 52 -2.31 12.40 14.94
CA THR A 52 -1.64 11.36 15.74
C THR A 52 -0.17 11.23 15.35
N LEU A 53 0.11 11.20 14.04
CA LEU A 53 1.46 11.11 13.54
C LEU A 53 2.34 12.31 13.92
N SER A 54 1.80 13.53 13.80
CA SER A 54 2.52 14.74 14.22
C SER A 54 2.83 14.68 15.72
N GLY A 55 1.88 14.16 16.51
CA GLY A 55 2.07 13.85 17.92
C GLY A 55 3.23 12.90 18.16
N PHE A 56 3.28 11.79 17.40
CA PHE A 56 4.35 10.79 17.48
C PHE A 56 5.72 11.39 17.14
N GLY A 57 5.78 12.38 16.24
CA GLY A 57 6.98 13.15 15.94
C GLY A 57 7.62 13.78 17.19
N PHE A 58 6.84 14.22 18.18
CA PHE A 58 7.40 14.73 19.44
C PHE A 58 8.09 13.64 20.26
N VAL A 59 7.55 12.42 20.28
CA VAL A 59 8.19 11.29 20.96
C VAL A 59 9.47 10.89 20.24
N VAL A 60 9.48 10.86 18.91
CA VAL A 60 10.70 10.60 18.13
C VAL A 60 11.78 11.63 18.47
N LEU A 61 11.43 12.93 18.56
CA LEU A 61 12.38 13.96 18.99
C LEU A 61 12.91 13.70 20.41
N ASN A 62 12.04 13.29 21.34
CA ASN A 62 12.45 12.92 22.69
C ASN A 62 13.46 11.75 22.68
N ILE A 63 13.19 10.71 21.90
CA ILE A 63 14.12 9.58 21.72
C ILE A 63 15.46 10.04 21.15
N LEU A 64 15.46 10.92 20.13
CA LEU A 64 16.70 11.46 19.57
C LEU A 64 17.52 12.23 20.61
N THR A 65 16.85 13.02 21.47
CA THR A 65 17.56 13.70 22.58
C THR A 65 18.09 12.71 23.62
N MET A 66 17.35 11.64 23.93
CA MET A 66 17.81 10.57 24.82
C MET A 66 19.04 9.87 24.25
N LEU A 67 19.02 9.49 22.97
CA LEU A 67 20.16 8.87 22.30
C LEU A 67 21.40 9.77 22.28
N TYR A 68 21.21 11.10 22.23
CA TYR A 68 22.31 12.05 22.26
C TYR A 68 22.91 12.23 23.66
N TYR A 69 22.08 12.35 24.69
CA TYR A 69 22.55 12.68 26.06
C TYR A 69 22.82 11.45 26.94
N THR A 70 22.04 10.38 26.81
CA THR A 70 22.14 9.17 27.63
C THR A 70 21.82 7.90 26.83
N PRO A 71 22.65 7.56 25.81
CA PRO A 71 22.45 6.34 25.02
C PRO A 71 22.54 5.05 25.86
N GLY A 72 23.16 5.11 27.05
CA GLY A 72 23.25 4.02 28.01
C GLY A 72 22.11 3.95 29.03
N LEU A 73 21.17 4.91 29.03
CA LEU A 73 20.04 5.02 29.98
C LEU A 73 20.46 5.20 31.46
N ASP A 74 21.69 5.62 31.73
CA ASP A 74 22.34 5.62 33.05
C ASP A 74 22.92 6.99 33.44
N GLN A 75 22.73 8.02 32.62
CA GLN A 75 23.31 9.35 32.80
C GLN A 75 22.23 10.41 33.00
N ASP A 76 22.58 11.46 33.75
CA ASP A 76 21.71 12.62 33.89
C ASP A 76 21.76 13.49 32.63
N CYS A 77 20.60 13.96 32.19
CA CYS A 77 20.46 14.91 31.10
C CYS A 77 20.32 16.36 31.63
N PRO A 78 20.59 17.38 30.79
CA PRO A 78 20.19 18.74 31.10
C PRO A 78 18.69 18.84 31.40
N ARG A 79 18.32 19.72 32.34
CA ARG A 79 16.92 19.88 32.82
C ARG A 79 15.91 20.10 31.70
N TRP A 80 16.29 20.84 30.65
CA TRP A 80 15.41 21.10 29.53
C TRP A 80 15.05 19.84 28.73
N VAL A 81 15.92 18.83 28.73
CA VAL A 81 15.70 17.55 28.03
C VAL A 81 14.57 16.76 28.71
N TYR A 82 14.59 16.65 30.04
CA TYR A 82 13.47 16.05 30.77
C TYR A 82 12.18 16.87 30.62
N ALA A 83 12.28 18.21 30.58
CA ALA A 83 11.12 19.06 30.33
C ALA A 83 10.54 18.82 28.92
N SER A 84 11.39 18.67 27.90
CA SER A 84 10.93 18.33 26.55
C SER A 84 10.29 16.94 26.50
N TRP A 85 10.78 15.97 27.27
CA TRP A 85 10.14 14.65 27.38
C TRP A 85 8.73 14.75 27.95
N GLY A 86 8.57 15.48 29.06
CA GLY A 86 7.26 15.73 29.68
C GLY A 86 6.27 16.44 28.76
N ILE A 87 6.72 17.51 28.09
CA ILE A 87 5.91 18.29 27.15
C ILE A 87 5.59 17.47 25.90
N GLY A 88 6.57 16.80 25.31
CA GLY A 88 6.41 16.01 24.09
C GLY A 88 5.44 14.85 24.28
N LEU A 89 5.52 14.13 25.40
CA LEU A 89 4.58 13.07 25.73
C LEU A 89 3.16 13.60 25.99
N PHE A 90 3.02 14.75 26.65
CA PHE A 90 1.72 15.40 26.83
C PHE A 90 1.11 15.86 25.50
N LEU A 91 1.94 16.40 24.60
CA LEU A 91 1.53 16.77 23.24
C LEU A 91 1.13 15.53 22.44
N TYR A 92 1.89 14.43 22.53
CA TYR A 92 1.52 13.15 21.92
C TYR A 92 0.10 12.74 22.33
N GLN A 93 -0.16 12.60 23.64
CA GLN A 93 -1.49 12.23 24.16
C GLN A 93 -2.58 13.18 23.68
N THR A 94 -2.28 14.47 23.63
CA THR A 94 -3.24 15.48 23.21
C THR A 94 -3.57 15.34 21.72
N PHE A 95 -2.57 15.07 20.88
CA PHE A 95 -2.75 14.94 19.44
C PHE A 95 -3.47 13.66 19.08
N ASP A 96 -3.05 12.55 19.71
CA ASP A 96 -3.69 11.24 19.68
C ASP A 96 -5.18 11.36 20.03
N ALA A 97 -5.54 11.85 21.22
CA ALA A 97 -6.94 11.97 21.62
C ALA A 97 -7.79 12.95 20.77
N VAL A 98 -7.16 13.92 20.10
CA VAL A 98 -7.85 14.88 19.21
C VAL A 98 -8.14 14.27 17.83
N ASP A 99 -7.40 13.24 17.41
CA ASP A 99 -7.54 12.64 16.09
C ASP A 99 -8.97 12.10 15.86
N GLY A 100 -9.55 11.39 16.82
CA GLY A 100 -10.88 10.80 16.71
C GLY A 100 -11.95 11.87 16.81
N SER A 101 -11.63 12.97 17.50
CA SER A 101 -12.48 14.16 17.53
C SER A 101 -12.49 14.86 16.17
N GLN A 102 -11.34 14.99 15.52
CA GLN A 102 -11.21 15.49 14.16
C GLN A 102 -11.90 14.55 13.16
N ALA A 103 -11.75 13.23 13.31
CA ALA A 103 -12.39 12.23 12.44
C ALA A 103 -13.92 12.32 12.49
N ARG A 104 -14.50 12.62 13.66
CA ARG A 104 -15.93 12.92 13.80
C ARG A 104 -16.30 14.25 13.14
N ARG A 105 -15.48 15.29 13.33
CA ARG A 105 -15.68 16.63 12.76
C ARG A 105 -15.62 16.63 11.23
N THR A 106 -14.73 15.85 10.63
CA THR A 106 -14.53 15.76 9.17
C THR A 106 -15.30 14.62 8.51
N LYS A 107 -16.05 13.82 9.28
CA LYS A 107 -16.76 12.60 8.82
C LYS A 107 -15.84 11.55 8.18
N GLN A 108 -14.61 11.44 8.71
CA GLN A 108 -13.58 10.48 8.30
C GLN A 108 -13.38 9.37 9.34
N SER A 109 -14.35 9.15 10.23
CA SER A 109 -14.30 8.04 11.19
C SER A 109 -14.38 6.71 10.44
N GLY A 110 -13.43 5.80 10.68
CA GLY A 110 -13.42 4.49 10.04
C GLY A 110 -12.41 3.51 10.65
N PRO A 111 -12.50 2.22 10.28
CA PRO A 111 -11.64 1.15 10.81
C PRO A 111 -10.14 1.41 10.60
N LEU A 112 -9.78 2.10 9.51
CA LEU A 112 -8.40 2.43 9.19
C LEU A 112 -7.79 3.44 10.17
N GLY A 113 -8.59 4.40 10.64
CA GLY A 113 -8.13 5.37 11.65
C GLY A 113 -7.76 4.67 12.95
N GLU A 114 -8.61 3.77 13.43
CA GLU A 114 -8.36 2.97 14.63
C GLU A 114 -7.13 2.06 14.49
N LEU A 115 -6.95 1.42 13.32
CA LEU A 115 -5.76 0.61 13.04
C LEU A 115 -4.47 1.44 13.09
N PHE A 116 -4.50 2.65 12.54
CA PHE A 116 -3.35 3.55 12.52
C PHE A 116 -3.02 4.05 13.93
N ASP A 117 -4.02 4.57 14.64
CA ASP A 117 -3.90 5.17 15.98
C ASP A 117 -3.32 4.18 16.98
N HIS A 118 -3.98 3.02 17.14
CA HIS A 118 -3.50 1.96 18.02
C HIS A 118 -2.16 1.37 17.57
N GLY A 119 -1.85 1.41 16.27
CA GLY A 119 -0.56 0.99 15.73
C GLY A 119 0.59 1.90 16.17
N VAL A 120 0.36 3.21 16.16
CA VAL A 120 1.31 4.22 16.66
C VAL A 120 1.48 4.08 18.18
N ASP A 121 0.39 3.89 18.93
CA ASP A 121 0.42 3.64 20.37
C ASP A 121 1.27 2.42 20.74
N ALA A 122 1.14 1.34 19.97
CA ALA A 122 1.90 0.11 20.19
C ALA A 122 3.42 0.34 20.06
N LEU A 123 3.83 1.17 19.10
CA LEU A 123 5.23 1.54 18.90
C LEU A 123 5.70 2.50 19.99
N ASN A 124 4.90 3.53 20.27
CA ASN A 124 5.15 4.53 21.29
C ASN A 124 5.41 3.90 22.67
N THR A 125 4.67 2.85 23.01
CA THR A 125 4.83 2.10 24.26
C THR A 125 6.29 1.66 24.51
N SER A 126 6.99 1.15 23.48
CA SER A 126 8.40 0.73 23.64
C SER A 126 9.37 1.91 23.78
N LEU A 127 9.08 3.03 23.12
CA LEU A 127 9.89 4.24 23.16
C LEU A 127 9.78 4.91 24.53
N GLU A 128 8.58 4.98 25.09
CA GLU A 128 8.37 5.52 26.43
C GLU A 128 9.01 4.66 27.52
N VAL A 129 9.13 3.34 27.33
CA VAL A 129 9.94 2.50 28.23
C VAL A 129 11.40 2.96 28.26
N LEU A 130 11.98 3.34 27.12
CA LEU A 130 13.36 3.84 27.07
C LEU A 130 13.50 5.19 27.77
N LEU A 131 12.59 6.14 27.54
CA LEU A 131 12.60 7.46 28.18
C LEU A 131 12.38 7.37 29.69
N PHE A 132 11.48 6.50 30.13
CA PHE A 132 11.27 6.23 31.54
C PHE A 132 12.49 5.56 32.17
N SER A 133 13.09 4.57 31.51
CA SER A 133 14.29 3.89 32.02
C SER A 133 15.49 4.83 32.11
N ALA A 134 15.66 5.74 31.15
CA ALA A 134 16.65 6.82 31.21
C ALA A 134 16.36 7.81 32.36
N THR A 135 15.10 8.16 32.57
CA THR A 135 14.69 9.04 33.68
C THR A 135 14.98 8.41 35.04
N MET A 136 14.71 7.12 35.18
CA MET A 136 15.00 6.36 36.40
C MET A 136 16.46 5.94 36.52
N LYS A 137 17.29 6.16 35.49
CA LYS A 137 18.68 5.70 35.40
C LYS A 137 18.86 4.20 35.59
N PHE A 138 17.98 3.40 35.00
CA PHE A 138 18.06 1.94 35.08
C PHE A 138 19.23 1.34 34.29
N GLY A 139 19.78 2.09 33.34
CA GLY A 139 20.84 1.60 32.48
C GLY A 139 20.35 0.53 31.50
N GLN A 140 21.30 -0.07 30.80
CA GLN A 140 21.07 -1.26 29.99
C GLN A 140 21.15 -2.50 30.87
N GLY A 141 20.03 -3.19 31.06
CA GLY A 141 19.97 -4.38 31.91
C GLY A 141 18.55 -4.84 32.21
N TRP A 142 18.43 -5.79 33.14
CA TRP A 142 17.17 -6.46 33.45
C TRP A 142 16.08 -5.56 34.01
N LYS A 143 16.41 -4.47 34.71
CA LYS A 143 15.40 -3.49 35.19
C LYS A 143 14.62 -2.91 34.00
N THR A 144 15.32 -2.47 32.95
CA THR A 144 14.73 -1.97 31.70
C THR A 144 13.91 -3.04 30.97
N VAL A 145 14.41 -4.29 30.93
CA VAL A 145 13.69 -5.43 30.32
C VAL A 145 12.38 -5.75 31.07
N LEU A 146 12.38 -5.68 32.40
CA LEU A 146 11.19 -5.92 33.22
C LEU A 146 10.10 -4.84 33.01
N VAL A 147 10.51 -3.58 32.90
CA VAL A 147 9.58 -2.49 32.57
C VAL A 147 9.03 -2.68 31.15
N LEU A 148 9.87 -3.06 30.19
CA LEU A 148 9.42 -3.39 28.83
C LEU A 148 8.37 -4.50 28.85
N PHE A 149 8.63 -5.59 29.58
CA PHE A 149 7.69 -6.70 29.75
C PHE A 149 6.34 -6.22 30.28
N ALA A 150 6.36 -5.45 31.37
CA ALA A 150 5.14 -4.98 32.03
C ALA A 150 4.28 -4.10 31.10
N CYS A 151 4.91 -3.14 30.41
CA CYS A 151 4.21 -2.25 29.48
C CYS A 151 3.66 -3.00 28.26
N MET A 152 4.46 -3.88 27.66
CA MET A 152 4.06 -4.67 26.49
C MET A 152 2.93 -5.65 26.84
N LEU A 153 2.99 -6.31 28.01
CA LEU A 153 1.93 -7.22 28.47
C LEU A 153 0.63 -6.46 28.70
N THR A 154 0.70 -5.28 29.32
CA THR A 154 -0.48 -4.44 29.56
C THR A 154 -1.17 -4.12 28.23
N PHE A 155 -0.42 -3.63 27.24
CA PHE A 155 -0.98 -3.27 25.94
C PHE A 155 -1.54 -4.50 25.20
N TYR A 156 -0.79 -5.61 25.17
CA TYR A 156 -1.23 -6.86 24.56
C TYR A 156 -2.53 -7.40 25.17
N VAL A 157 -2.63 -7.43 26.50
CA VAL A 157 -3.81 -7.94 27.22
C VAL A 157 -5.02 -7.05 26.99
N GLN A 158 -4.86 -5.72 26.95
CA GLN A 158 -5.98 -4.80 26.68
C GLN A 158 -6.53 -5.00 25.26
N THR A 159 -5.67 -5.12 24.26
CA THR A 159 -6.13 -5.37 22.89
C THR A 159 -6.68 -6.79 22.71
N TRP A 160 -6.17 -7.78 23.46
CA TRP A 160 -6.73 -9.13 23.53
C TRP A 160 -8.13 -9.15 24.17
N ASP A 161 -8.31 -8.37 25.24
CA ASP A 161 -9.61 -8.17 25.87
C ASP A 161 -10.60 -7.61 24.85
N GLU A 162 -10.26 -6.48 24.23
CA GLU A 162 -11.06 -5.84 23.18
C GLU A 162 -11.40 -6.80 22.02
N TYR A 163 -10.42 -7.57 21.53
CA TYR A 163 -10.65 -8.55 20.47
C TYR A 163 -11.77 -9.54 20.84
N HIS A 164 -11.81 -10.01 22.09
CA HIS A 164 -12.79 -11.01 22.54
C HIS A 164 -14.09 -10.41 23.07
N THR A 165 -14.06 -9.25 23.72
CA THR A 165 -15.26 -8.59 24.27
C THR A 165 -15.98 -7.75 23.23
N LYS A 166 -15.27 -7.32 22.19
CA LYS A 166 -15.70 -6.41 21.13
C LYS A 166 -15.94 -4.97 21.61
N THR A 167 -15.38 -4.62 22.76
CA THR A 167 -15.56 -3.30 23.36
C THR A 167 -14.27 -2.88 24.06
N LEU A 168 -13.69 -1.76 23.64
CA LEU A 168 -12.57 -1.15 24.35
C LEU A 168 -13.08 -0.54 25.66
N THR A 169 -12.58 -1.00 26.79
CA THR A 169 -13.00 -0.48 28.10
C THR A 169 -11.83 0.24 28.76
N LEU A 170 -11.92 1.56 28.94
CA LEU A 170 -10.96 2.29 29.76
C LEU A 170 -11.45 2.26 31.21
N GLY A 171 -10.61 1.78 32.12
CA GLY A 171 -10.90 1.74 33.55
C GLY A 171 -10.96 3.13 34.19
N LEU A 172 -11.27 3.18 35.50
CA LEU A 172 -11.22 4.40 36.29
C LEU A 172 -9.83 5.04 36.32
N VAL A 173 -8.80 4.19 36.34
CA VAL A 173 -7.40 4.54 36.13
C VAL A 173 -6.95 3.77 34.90
N SER A 174 -6.70 4.48 33.81
CA SER A 174 -6.32 3.90 32.52
C SER A 174 -4.88 4.25 32.18
N GLY A 175 -4.17 3.30 31.58
CA GLY A 175 -2.80 3.52 31.11
C GLY A 175 -2.70 4.70 30.14
N PRO A 176 -3.51 4.76 29.07
CA PRO A 176 -3.43 5.83 28.06
C PRO A 176 -3.73 7.24 28.60
N VAL A 177 -4.51 7.37 29.68
CA VAL A 177 -4.86 8.68 30.23
C VAL A 177 -4.04 9.01 31.49
N GLU A 178 -4.34 8.36 32.61
CA GLU A 178 -3.69 8.60 33.89
C GLU A 178 -2.22 8.19 33.86
N GLY A 179 -1.88 7.09 33.19
CA GLY A 179 -0.51 6.59 33.09
C GLY A 179 0.40 7.57 32.34
N ILE A 180 -0.02 8.02 31.16
CA ILE A 180 0.73 9.01 30.37
C ILE A 180 0.89 10.33 31.12
N LEU A 181 -0.16 10.85 31.76
CA LEU A 181 -0.05 12.06 32.57
C LEU A 181 0.91 11.88 33.75
N THR A 182 0.91 10.70 34.38
CA THR A 182 1.85 10.39 35.46
C THR A 182 3.29 10.44 34.95
N LEU A 183 3.57 9.87 33.78
CA LEU A 183 4.90 9.93 33.15
C LEU A 183 5.30 11.37 32.81
N SER A 184 4.40 12.17 32.23
CA SER A 184 4.64 13.59 31.98
C SER A 184 5.01 14.33 33.26
N ILE A 185 4.31 14.06 34.38
CA ILE A 185 4.63 14.65 35.68
C ILE A 185 6.00 14.19 36.17
N VAL A 186 6.32 12.90 36.08
CA VAL A 186 7.63 12.35 36.45
C VAL A 186 8.75 13.05 35.69
N TYR A 187 8.62 13.22 34.37
CA TYR A 187 9.60 13.93 33.55
C TYR A 187 9.75 15.40 33.96
N MET A 188 8.63 16.10 34.21
CA MET A 188 8.66 17.50 34.65
C MET A 188 9.25 17.67 36.06
N VAL A 189 8.97 16.74 36.98
CA VAL A 189 9.59 16.70 38.32
C VAL A 189 11.08 16.44 38.18
N THR A 190 11.50 15.54 37.30
CA THR A 190 12.93 15.27 37.04
C THR A 190 13.64 16.53 36.53
N ALA A 191 13.01 17.25 35.60
CA ALA A 191 13.52 18.54 35.13
C ALA A 191 13.66 19.55 36.27
N TYR A 192 12.69 19.60 37.19
CA TYR A 192 12.73 20.46 38.37
C TYR A 192 13.78 20.02 39.41
N MET A 193 13.97 18.72 39.63
CA MET A 193 14.93 18.22 40.63
C MET A 193 16.38 18.26 40.15
N GLY A 194 16.60 18.41 38.83
CA GLY A 194 17.94 18.62 38.26
C GLY A 194 18.57 17.39 37.63
N GLY A 195 17.89 16.25 37.60
CA GLY A 195 18.40 15.01 37.00
C GLY A 195 17.65 13.75 37.49
N GLY A 196 17.79 12.66 36.74
CA GLY A 196 17.27 11.35 37.07
C GLY A 196 17.89 10.72 38.32
N SER A 197 19.10 11.15 38.72
CA SER A 197 19.75 10.72 39.96
C SER A 197 18.90 10.95 41.21
N HIS A 198 17.93 11.87 41.16
CA HIS A 198 16.96 12.07 42.23
C HIS A 198 16.13 10.81 42.53
N TRP A 199 15.87 9.95 41.54
CA TRP A 199 15.03 8.76 41.70
C TRP A 199 15.77 7.55 42.27
N GLN A 200 17.10 7.60 42.29
CA GLN A 200 17.98 6.53 42.78
C GLN A 200 18.15 6.54 44.31
N GLN A 201 17.64 7.55 44.99
CA GLN A 201 17.64 7.58 46.45
C GLN A 201 16.46 6.77 47.02
N PRO A 202 16.56 6.27 48.27
CA PRO A 202 15.47 5.56 48.91
C PRO A 202 14.19 6.41 48.98
N MET A 203 13.08 5.88 48.48
CA MET A 203 11.84 6.64 48.27
C MET A 203 11.28 7.19 49.58
N LEU A 204 11.15 6.34 50.60
CA LEU A 204 10.56 6.75 51.88
C LEU A 204 11.39 7.83 52.58
N HIS A 205 12.72 7.71 52.50
CA HIS A 205 13.63 8.73 53.01
C HIS A 205 13.49 10.06 52.26
N ALA A 206 13.41 10.04 50.93
CA ALA A 206 13.22 11.23 50.11
C ALA A 206 11.89 11.96 50.39
N LEU A 207 10.85 11.20 50.70
CA LEU A 207 9.54 11.70 51.09
C LEU A 207 9.48 12.18 52.57
N GLY A 208 10.59 12.08 53.31
CA GLY A 208 10.67 12.50 54.70
C GLY A 208 9.99 11.55 55.70
N VAL A 209 9.72 10.30 55.29
CA VAL A 209 9.14 9.28 56.17
C VAL A 209 10.26 8.73 57.07
N PRO A 210 10.17 8.87 58.40
CA PRO A 210 11.19 8.30 59.30
C PRO A 210 11.11 6.77 59.31
N LYS A 211 12.25 6.13 59.54
CA LYS A 211 12.32 4.67 59.67
C LYS A 211 11.63 4.22 60.96
N TYR A 212 10.66 3.31 60.84
CA TYR A 212 10.00 2.66 61.97
C TYR A 212 10.47 1.23 62.14
N ASP A 213 10.53 0.73 63.39
CA ASP A 213 11.06 -0.60 63.70
C ASP A 213 10.29 -1.77 63.05
N PHE A 214 9.02 -1.58 62.72
CA PHE A 214 8.21 -2.60 62.05
C PHE A 214 8.48 -2.70 60.54
N LEU A 215 9.16 -1.70 59.95
CA LEU A 215 9.41 -1.65 58.51
C LEU A 215 10.72 -2.38 58.18
N PRO A 216 10.70 -3.42 57.32
CA PRO A 216 11.90 -4.14 56.92
C PRO A 216 12.94 -3.21 56.26
N GLU A 217 14.23 -3.45 56.52
CA GLU A 217 15.32 -2.65 55.93
C GLU A 217 15.23 -2.60 54.40
N LEU A 218 14.96 -3.75 53.78
CA LEU A 218 14.81 -3.87 52.34
C LEU A 218 13.73 -2.91 51.80
N ALA A 219 12.59 -2.82 52.49
CA ALA A 219 11.48 -1.96 52.07
C ALA A 219 11.78 -0.47 52.27
N TYR A 220 12.59 -0.12 53.27
CA TYR A 220 12.98 1.28 53.53
C TYR A 220 14.05 1.79 52.56
N GLN A 221 14.94 0.90 52.11
CA GLN A 221 16.04 1.23 51.19
C GLN A 221 15.63 1.20 49.72
N MET A 222 14.44 0.71 49.39
CA MET A 222 13.94 0.70 48.00
C MET A 222 13.94 2.11 47.41
N ASP A 223 14.61 2.24 46.26
CA ASP A 223 14.55 3.45 45.46
C ASP A 223 13.16 3.63 44.82
N PHE A 224 12.92 4.78 44.18
CA PHE A 224 11.63 5.05 43.54
C PHE A 224 11.32 4.05 42.42
N GLY A 225 12.32 3.68 41.63
CA GLY A 225 12.18 2.75 40.51
C GLY A 225 11.82 1.33 40.96
N GLU A 226 12.44 0.85 42.02
CA GLU A 226 12.13 -0.44 42.65
C GLU A 226 10.74 -0.46 43.24
N PHE A 227 10.33 0.64 43.89
CA PHE A 227 8.96 0.80 44.34
C PHE A 227 7.96 0.79 43.17
N PHE A 228 8.25 1.52 42.09
CA PHE A 228 7.41 1.54 40.89
C PHE A 228 7.29 0.16 40.26
N MET A 229 8.38 -0.62 40.18
CA MET A 229 8.34 -1.98 39.66
C MET A 229 7.51 -2.93 40.55
N PHE A 230 7.64 -2.83 41.87
CA PHE A 230 6.85 -3.63 42.80
C PHE A 230 5.35 -3.31 42.71
N TYR A 231 5.00 -2.02 42.80
CA TYR A 231 3.62 -1.54 42.67
C TYR A 231 3.04 -1.87 41.29
N GLY A 232 3.80 -1.58 40.22
CA GLY A 232 3.41 -1.84 38.85
C GLY A 232 3.20 -3.33 38.59
N GLY A 233 4.03 -4.22 39.15
CA GLY A 233 3.85 -5.67 39.07
C GLY A 233 2.54 -6.14 39.72
N PHE A 234 2.17 -5.56 40.87
CA PHE A 234 0.89 -5.85 41.52
C PHE A 234 -0.30 -5.41 40.66
N VAL A 235 -0.26 -4.17 40.14
CA VAL A 235 -1.30 -3.62 39.25
C VAL A 235 -1.42 -4.44 37.96
N LEU A 236 -0.30 -4.82 37.36
CA LEU A 236 -0.24 -5.64 36.16
C LEU A 236 -0.91 -7.00 36.37
N ALA A 237 -0.59 -7.68 37.47
CA ALA A 237 -1.19 -8.97 37.79
C ALA A 237 -2.70 -8.85 38.00
N PHE A 238 -3.14 -7.83 38.74
CA PHE A 238 -4.56 -7.57 38.98
C PHE A 238 -5.32 -7.30 37.67
N ASN A 239 -4.83 -6.37 36.85
CA ASN A 239 -5.44 -6.01 35.57
C ASN A 239 -5.49 -7.20 34.61
N THR A 240 -4.43 -8.02 34.56
CA THR A 240 -4.40 -9.22 33.70
C THR A 240 -5.45 -10.24 34.13
N VAL A 241 -5.62 -10.46 35.43
CA VAL A 241 -6.66 -11.34 35.98
C VAL A 241 -8.04 -10.77 35.70
N GLU A 242 -8.25 -9.47 35.92
CA GLU A 242 -9.54 -8.81 35.67
C GLU A 242 -9.95 -8.90 34.20
N SER A 243 -9.06 -8.55 33.26
CA SER A 243 -9.32 -8.71 31.81
C SER A 243 -9.59 -10.18 31.44
N SER A 244 -8.86 -11.12 32.02
CA SER A 244 -9.12 -12.55 31.79
C SER A 244 -10.52 -12.96 32.24
N LEU A 245 -10.95 -12.53 33.44
CA LEU A 245 -12.30 -12.79 33.95
C LEU A 245 -13.38 -12.11 33.10
N ASN A 246 -13.12 -10.89 32.63
CA ASN A 246 -14.01 -10.13 31.75
C ASN A 246 -14.23 -10.86 30.41
N VAL A 247 -13.14 -11.26 29.75
CA VAL A 247 -13.18 -12.04 28.50
C VAL A 247 -13.91 -13.37 28.70
N MET A 248 -13.61 -14.09 29.78
CA MET A 248 -14.29 -15.35 30.08
C MET A 248 -15.79 -15.16 30.30
N SER A 249 -16.18 -14.08 30.99
CA SER A 249 -17.59 -13.73 31.21
C SER A 249 -18.31 -13.37 29.90
N ALA A 250 -17.69 -12.54 29.06
CA ALA A 250 -18.23 -12.12 27.77
C ALA A 250 -18.43 -13.30 26.82
N ARG A 251 -17.46 -14.22 26.74
CA ARG A 251 -17.57 -15.44 25.91
C ARG A 251 -18.64 -16.40 26.42
N ARG A 252 -18.73 -16.61 27.74
CA ARG A 252 -19.81 -17.44 28.33
C ARG A 252 -21.19 -16.90 27.99
N LYS A 253 -21.39 -15.58 28.04
CA LYS A 253 -22.67 -14.95 27.66
C LYS A 253 -23.05 -15.19 26.20
N ARG A 254 -22.08 -15.39 25.31
CA ARG A 254 -22.30 -15.73 23.89
C ARG A 254 -22.33 -17.24 23.60
N GLY A 255 -22.17 -18.09 24.61
CA GLY A 255 -22.11 -19.55 24.45
C GLY A 255 -20.78 -20.06 23.86
N GLU A 256 -19.73 -19.25 23.88
CA GLU A 256 -18.40 -19.59 23.38
C GLU A 256 -17.51 -20.20 24.48
N ALA A 257 -16.58 -21.10 24.10
CA ALA A 257 -15.63 -21.71 25.02
C ALA A 257 -14.64 -20.65 25.57
N PRO A 258 -14.55 -20.45 26.91
CA PRO A 258 -13.64 -19.47 27.50
C PRO A 258 -12.17 -19.88 27.43
N SER A 259 -11.89 -21.19 27.47
CA SER A 259 -10.53 -21.73 27.43
C SER A 259 -9.81 -21.37 26.13
N GLU A 260 -10.52 -21.30 25.01
CA GLU A 260 -9.94 -20.93 23.71
C GLU A 260 -9.39 -19.50 23.70
N ALA A 261 -10.02 -18.57 24.41
CA ALA A 261 -9.51 -17.20 24.49
C ALA A 261 -8.19 -17.12 25.25
N LEU A 262 -8.05 -17.89 26.34
CA LEU A 262 -6.83 -17.89 27.15
C LEU A 262 -5.62 -18.44 26.38
N ILE A 263 -5.83 -19.33 25.41
CA ILE A 263 -4.78 -19.78 24.48
C ILE A 263 -4.22 -18.60 23.67
N GLY A 264 -5.03 -17.57 23.41
CA GLY A 264 -4.62 -16.34 22.75
C GLY A 264 -3.55 -15.54 23.51
N LEU A 265 -3.29 -15.83 24.79
CA LEU A 265 -2.19 -15.23 25.55
C LEU A 265 -0.84 -15.95 25.35
N LEU A 266 -0.85 -17.22 24.90
CA LEU A 266 0.37 -18.00 24.73
C LEU A 266 1.39 -17.38 23.77
N PRO A 267 1.01 -16.80 22.60
CA PRO A 267 1.98 -16.20 21.69
C PRO A 267 2.84 -15.11 22.34
N PHE A 268 2.26 -14.30 23.21
CA PHE A 268 2.99 -13.29 23.97
C PHE A 268 4.02 -13.92 24.90
N PHE A 269 3.61 -14.87 25.75
CA PHE A 269 4.52 -15.51 26.70
C PHE A 269 5.60 -16.34 26.01
N ILE A 270 5.30 -17.02 24.90
CA ILE A 270 6.29 -17.72 24.09
C ILE A 270 7.32 -16.73 23.56
N SER A 271 6.88 -15.62 22.97
CA SER A 271 7.79 -14.58 22.47
C SER A 271 8.69 -14.03 23.58
N TRP A 272 8.15 -13.83 24.79
CA TRP A 272 8.91 -13.34 25.93
C TRP A 272 9.90 -14.35 26.52
N VAL A 273 9.56 -15.64 26.53
CA VAL A 273 10.53 -16.69 26.87
C VAL A 273 11.71 -16.65 25.91
N LEU A 274 11.45 -16.48 24.60
CA LEU A 274 12.51 -16.36 23.59
C LEU A 274 13.35 -15.09 23.79
N ILE A 275 12.71 -13.94 24.02
CA ILE A 275 13.38 -12.65 24.28
C ILE A 275 14.32 -12.76 25.49
N VAL A 276 13.83 -13.27 26.61
CA VAL A 276 14.61 -13.45 27.84
C VAL A 276 15.74 -14.46 27.63
N ALA A 277 15.45 -15.58 26.97
CA ALA A 277 16.47 -16.59 26.67
C ALA A 277 17.60 -16.02 25.81
N TYR A 278 17.28 -15.24 24.77
CA TYR A 278 18.29 -14.64 23.91
C TYR A 278 19.17 -13.63 24.67
N LEU A 279 18.57 -12.75 25.47
CA LEU A 279 19.33 -11.80 26.30
C LEU A 279 20.21 -12.49 27.35
N ALA A 280 19.73 -13.59 27.95
CA ALA A 280 20.52 -14.38 28.89
C ALA A 280 21.71 -15.08 28.21
N LEU A 281 21.54 -15.52 26.96
CA LEU A 281 22.60 -16.13 26.15
C LEU A 281 23.58 -15.09 25.57
N GLN A 282 23.15 -13.83 25.42
CA GLN A 282 23.96 -12.75 24.84
C GLN A 282 24.06 -11.54 25.79
N PRO A 283 24.85 -11.63 26.88
CA PRO A 283 25.03 -10.53 27.83
C PRO A 283 25.54 -9.24 27.18
N ASN A 284 26.35 -9.35 26.11
CA ASN A 284 26.80 -8.17 25.38
C ASN A 284 25.64 -7.36 24.77
N ILE A 285 24.56 -8.02 24.34
CA ILE A 285 23.36 -7.33 23.87
C ILE A 285 22.64 -6.68 25.05
N LEU A 286 22.47 -7.41 26.16
CA LEU A 286 21.81 -6.90 27.35
C LEU A 286 22.51 -5.67 27.96
N ASP A 287 23.83 -5.69 28.04
CA ASP A 287 24.59 -4.70 28.80
C ASP A 287 25.06 -3.52 27.92
N ASN A 288 25.24 -3.72 26.61
CA ASN A 288 25.81 -2.71 25.72
C ASN A 288 24.90 -2.29 24.55
N HIS A 289 23.93 -3.12 24.14
CA HIS A 289 23.12 -2.90 22.94
C HIS A 289 21.62 -3.17 23.16
N LEU A 290 21.15 -2.92 24.38
CA LEU A 290 19.75 -3.14 24.75
C LEU A 290 18.82 -2.14 24.08
N VAL A 291 19.24 -0.89 23.86
CA VAL A 291 18.39 0.13 23.21
C VAL A 291 17.86 -0.31 21.83
N PRO A 292 18.72 -0.69 20.85
CA PRO A 292 18.21 -1.20 19.57
C PRO A 292 17.44 -2.52 19.72
N PHE A 293 17.76 -3.34 20.73
CA PHE A 293 17.00 -4.56 21.04
C PHE A 293 15.58 -4.27 21.53
N VAL A 294 15.40 -3.28 22.41
CA VAL A 294 14.09 -2.81 22.88
C VAL A 294 13.27 -2.29 21.71
N CYS A 295 13.86 -1.53 20.78
CA CYS A 295 13.18 -1.08 19.58
C CYS A 295 12.70 -2.25 18.70
N TYR A 296 13.54 -3.27 18.50
CA TYR A 296 13.15 -4.48 17.76
C TYR A 296 12.01 -5.24 18.46
N VAL A 297 12.12 -5.50 19.76
CA VAL A 297 11.05 -6.15 20.55
C VAL A 297 9.76 -5.33 20.54
N GLY A 298 9.87 -4.00 20.59
CA GLY A 298 8.75 -3.08 20.44
C GLY A 298 8.00 -3.31 19.12
N ILE A 299 8.71 -3.46 18.00
CA ILE A 299 8.10 -3.76 16.70
C ILE A 299 7.51 -5.18 16.67
N VAL A 300 8.15 -6.18 17.28
CA VAL A 300 7.58 -7.53 17.42
C VAL A 300 6.22 -7.47 18.11
N ASN A 301 6.12 -6.73 19.22
CA ASN A 301 4.86 -6.57 19.94
C ASN A 301 3.83 -5.76 19.14
N ALA A 302 4.23 -4.62 18.57
CA ALA A 302 3.37 -3.79 17.74
C ALA A 302 2.80 -4.56 16.54
N TYR A 303 3.59 -5.44 15.94
CA TYR A 303 3.11 -6.35 14.89
C TYR A 303 2.05 -7.33 15.40
N SER A 304 2.28 -7.96 16.56
CA SER A 304 1.31 -8.88 17.17
C SER A 304 -0.03 -8.19 17.47
N VAL A 305 0.05 -6.99 18.03
CA VAL A 305 -1.12 -6.19 18.40
C VAL A 305 -1.83 -5.67 17.15
N GLY A 306 -1.09 -5.18 16.14
CA GLY A 306 -1.66 -4.76 14.85
C GLY A 306 -2.38 -5.89 14.11
N GLN A 307 -1.86 -7.13 14.15
CA GLN A 307 -2.57 -8.30 13.61
C GLN A 307 -3.87 -8.55 14.38
N MET A 308 -3.87 -8.42 15.70
CA MET A 308 -5.04 -8.64 16.54
C MET A 308 -6.12 -7.58 16.32
N ILE A 309 -5.73 -6.30 16.19
CA ILE A 309 -6.63 -5.20 15.81
C ILE A 309 -7.20 -5.48 14.43
N THR A 310 -6.36 -5.82 13.45
CA THR A 310 -6.83 -6.16 12.11
C THR A 310 -7.84 -7.32 12.15
N ALA A 311 -7.55 -8.36 12.92
CA ALA A 311 -8.45 -9.50 13.08
C ALA A 311 -9.76 -9.10 13.76
N HIS A 312 -9.72 -8.17 14.72
CA HIS A 312 -10.90 -7.59 15.35
C HIS A 312 -11.76 -6.84 14.30
N LEU A 313 -11.16 -5.87 13.60
CA LEU A 313 -11.82 -5.02 12.59
C LEU A 313 -12.42 -5.82 11.43
N THR A 314 -11.74 -6.87 10.99
CA THR A 314 -12.16 -7.71 9.86
C THR A 314 -13.01 -8.92 10.28
N LYS A 315 -13.29 -9.09 11.58
CA LYS A 315 -13.96 -10.27 12.15
C LYS A 315 -13.28 -11.59 11.72
N SER A 316 -11.96 -11.60 11.71
CA SER A 316 -11.13 -12.75 11.37
C SER A 316 -10.76 -13.56 12.62
N PRO A 317 -10.33 -14.83 12.44
CA PRO A 317 -9.81 -15.63 13.56
C PRO A 317 -8.64 -14.97 14.28
N PHE A 318 -8.45 -15.32 15.55
CA PHE A 318 -7.37 -14.77 16.37
C PHE A 318 -6.00 -15.13 15.78
N PRO A 319 -5.07 -14.16 15.64
CA PRO A 319 -3.74 -14.43 15.10
C PRO A 319 -2.82 -15.04 16.17
N TYR A 320 -2.34 -16.26 15.90
CA TYR A 320 -1.40 -16.96 16.79
C TYR A 320 0.06 -16.87 16.34
N GLN A 321 0.32 -16.32 15.15
CA GLN A 321 1.63 -16.36 14.50
C GLN A 321 2.22 -14.97 14.40
N ASN A 322 3.48 -14.83 14.83
CA ASN A 322 4.27 -13.64 14.61
C ASN A 322 5.60 -14.02 13.96
N ILE A 323 5.76 -13.63 12.70
CA ILE A 323 6.95 -13.99 11.93
C ILE A 323 8.21 -13.23 12.35
N LEU A 324 8.06 -12.06 12.99
CA LEU A 324 9.19 -11.31 13.51
C LEU A 324 9.88 -12.01 14.67
N VAL A 325 9.30 -13.09 15.20
CA VAL A 325 9.92 -13.94 16.23
C VAL A 325 10.90 -14.96 15.62
N LEU A 326 10.81 -15.27 14.32
CA LEU A 326 11.70 -16.26 13.70
C LEU A 326 13.20 -15.93 13.82
N PRO A 327 13.65 -14.67 13.64
CA PRO A 327 15.05 -14.31 13.87
C PRO A 327 15.52 -14.56 15.30
N LEU A 328 14.65 -14.36 16.31
CA LEU A 328 14.96 -14.70 17.71
C LEU A 328 15.15 -16.20 17.91
N ILE A 329 14.28 -17.03 17.32
CA ILE A 329 14.41 -18.49 17.39
C ILE A 329 15.75 -18.92 16.80
N TYR A 330 16.10 -18.40 15.62
CA TYR A 330 17.38 -18.68 14.99
C TYR A 330 18.57 -18.26 15.88
N ALA A 331 18.52 -17.06 16.45
CA ALA A 331 19.60 -16.54 17.29
C ALA A 331 19.79 -17.36 18.58
N ILE A 332 18.70 -17.85 19.18
CA ILE A 332 18.76 -18.72 20.36
C ILE A 332 19.35 -20.07 19.98
N VAL A 333 18.88 -20.70 18.89
CA VAL A 333 19.44 -21.97 18.42
C VAL A 333 20.93 -21.82 18.11
N ASP A 334 21.32 -20.75 17.42
CA ASP A 334 22.71 -20.45 17.14
C ASP A 334 23.55 -20.31 18.43
N ALA A 335 23.08 -19.50 19.39
CA ALA A 335 23.77 -19.25 20.66
C ALA A 335 23.79 -20.46 21.59
N MET A 336 22.84 -21.39 21.47
CA MET A 336 22.81 -22.62 22.26
C MET A 336 23.93 -23.60 21.87
N GLY A 337 24.39 -23.59 20.61
CA GLY A 337 25.41 -24.51 20.12
C GLY A 337 26.69 -24.50 20.96
N PRO A 338 27.35 -23.34 21.12
CA PRO A 338 28.54 -23.20 21.97
C PRO A 338 28.27 -23.53 23.45
N VAL A 339 27.11 -23.14 23.99
CA VAL A 339 26.76 -23.40 25.39
C VAL A 339 26.60 -24.90 25.68
N LEU A 340 25.96 -25.63 24.77
CA LEU A 340 25.80 -27.09 24.87
C LEU A 340 27.15 -27.80 24.71
N GLU A 341 28.02 -27.33 23.81
CA GLU A 341 29.37 -27.87 23.65
C GLU A 341 30.18 -27.73 24.94
N GLU A 342 30.13 -26.56 25.58
CA GLU A 342 30.83 -26.28 26.84
C GLU A 342 30.28 -27.10 28.02
N HIS A 343 28.96 -27.19 28.18
CA HIS A 343 28.35 -27.76 29.39
C HIS A 343 28.04 -29.26 29.29
N LEU A 344 27.76 -29.76 28.08
CA LEU A 344 27.28 -31.12 27.86
C LEU A 344 28.16 -31.93 26.89
N GLY A 345 29.20 -31.32 26.31
CA GLY A 345 30.14 -31.99 25.41
C GLY A 345 29.55 -32.33 24.03
N PHE A 346 28.38 -31.79 23.69
CA PHE A 346 27.80 -31.87 22.35
C PHE A 346 27.23 -30.49 21.97
N GLY A 347 27.48 -30.03 20.75
CA GLY A 347 27.01 -28.72 20.28
C GLY A 347 27.39 -28.48 18.83
N TRP A 348 27.19 -27.26 18.36
CA TRP A 348 27.58 -26.82 17.02
C TRP A 348 28.24 -25.44 17.10
N PRO A 349 29.18 -25.12 16.18
CA PRO A 349 29.74 -23.79 16.09
C PRO A 349 28.66 -22.75 15.79
N SER A 350 28.74 -21.59 16.46
CA SER A 350 27.88 -20.45 16.16
C SER A 350 28.16 -19.95 14.74
N ALA A 351 27.12 -19.91 13.90
CA ALA A 351 27.13 -19.37 12.56
C ALA A 351 27.09 -17.83 12.57
N LEU A 352 26.53 -17.23 13.61
CA LEU A 352 26.60 -15.78 13.83
C LEU A 352 27.94 -15.36 14.44
N GLY A 353 28.75 -16.28 14.97
CA GLY A 353 29.99 -15.95 15.67
C GLY A 353 29.75 -15.21 16.99
N GLU A 354 30.78 -14.50 17.46
CA GLU A 354 30.77 -13.81 18.76
C GLU A 354 30.88 -12.28 18.60
N GLY A 355 30.52 -11.56 19.66
CA GLY A 355 30.74 -10.11 19.77
C GLY A 355 30.01 -9.31 18.69
N VAL A 356 30.78 -8.66 17.80
CA VAL A 356 30.28 -7.70 16.79
C VAL A 356 29.27 -8.31 15.84
N TYR A 357 29.39 -9.59 15.50
CA TYR A 357 28.48 -10.23 14.55
C TYR A 357 27.09 -10.49 15.14
N GLN A 358 26.98 -10.80 16.43
CA GLN A 358 25.70 -10.87 17.15
C GLN A 358 24.99 -9.52 17.17
N VAL A 359 25.77 -8.44 17.33
CA VAL A 359 25.26 -7.06 17.27
C VAL A 359 24.82 -6.71 15.85
N ALA A 360 25.60 -7.08 14.82
CA ALA A 360 25.22 -6.88 13.43
C ALA A 360 23.93 -7.65 13.07
N PHE A 361 23.77 -8.86 13.60
CA PHE A 361 22.54 -9.64 13.45
C PHE A 361 21.35 -8.96 14.12
N LEU A 362 21.53 -8.39 15.32
CA LEU A 362 20.50 -7.59 15.98
C LEU A 362 20.07 -6.40 15.11
N PHE A 363 21.02 -5.61 14.60
CA PHE A 363 20.68 -4.49 13.69
C PHE A 363 20.04 -4.97 12.39
N THR A 364 20.38 -6.17 11.92
CA THR A 364 19.71 -6.81 10.79
C THR A 364 18.27 -7.18 11.14
N CYS A 365 18.01 -7.74 12.33
CA CYS A 365 16.66 -8.03 12.80
C CYS A 365 15.83 -6.76 12.94
N PHE A 366 16.41 -5.71 13.53
CA PHE A 366 15.78 -4.40 13.64
C PHE A 366 15.50 -3.81 12.25
N GLY A 367 16.48 -3.86 11.34
CA GLY A 367 16.34 -3.41 9.96
C GLY A 367 15.27 -4.18 9.19
N LEU A 368 15.18 -5.50 9.32
CA LEU A 368 14.12 -6.33 8.74
C LEU A 368 12.74 -6.01 9.34
N ALA A 369 12.68 -5.72 10.64
CA ALA A 369 11.45 -5.33 11.32
C ALA A 369 10.98 -3.92 10.91
N VAL A 370 11.91 -3.02 10.59
CA VAL A 370 11.63 -1.65 10.11
C VAL A 370 11.37 -1.61 8.60
N GLY A 371 12.08 -2.40 7.81
CA GLY A 371 12.10 -2.32 6.35
C GLY A 371 12.09 -3.67 5.65
N VAL A 372 11.00 -3.96 4.93
CA VAL A 372 10.93 -4.47 3.54
C VAL A 372 9.51 -4.24 3.01
N ARG A 373 9.35 -3.48 1.92
CA ARG A 373 8.17 -3.53 1.04
C ARG A 373 8.61 -3.89 -0.39
N GLU A 374 7.76 -4.67 -1.05
CA GLU A 374 7.65 -4.92 -2.50
C GLU A 374 8.65 -5.88 -3.18
N GLY A 375 8.38 -7.18 -3.02
CA GLY A 375 8.61 -8.21 -4.03
C GLY A 375 7.37 -9.12 -4.09
N LYS A 376 6.92 -9.49 -5.29
CA LYS A 376 5.68 -10.27 -5.53
C LYS A 376 5.59 -11.57 -4.71
N GLN A 377 4.34 -11.95 -4.45
CA GLN A 377 3.82 -13.25 -3.93
C GLN A 377 4.06 -13.54 -2.43
N GLU A 378 2.94 -13.57 -1.71
CA GLU A 378 2.70 -14.22 -0.40
C GLU A 378 3.39 -13.59 0.83
N ASP A 379 2.54 -13.10 1.74
CA ASP A 379 2.71 -12.93 3.20
C ASP A 379 4.09 -12.47 3.72
N LEU A 380 4.28 -11.17 4.07
CA LEU A 380 4.99 -10.69 5.29
C LEU A 380 5.23 -9.16 5.39
N LEU A 381 5.04 -8.61 6.62
CA LEU A 381 5.59 -7.35 7.19
C LEU A 381 5.05 -6.02 6.58
N ILE A 382 4.74 -4.94 7.31
CA ILE A 382 5.44 -4.23 8.42
C ILE A 382 4.41 -3.42 9.25
N ALA A 383 4.63 -3.23 10.57
CA ALA A 383 3.92 -2.25 11.40
C ALA A 383 4.37 -0.78 11.16
N PHE A 384 5.65 -0.55 10.88
CA PHE A 384 6.23 0.77 10.57
C PHE A 384 5.97 1.25 9.13
N GLY A 385 5.94 0.33 8.16
CA GLY A 385 5.68 0.63 6.75
C GLY A 385 4.26 1.13 6.51
N ALA A 386 3.26 0.58 7.22
CA ALA A 386 1.90 1.08 7.18
C ALA A 386 1.79 2.49 7.78
N VAL A 387 2.54 2.76 8.87
CA VAL A 387 2.61 4.11 9.44
C VAL A 387 3.23 5.07 8.43
N ILE A 388 4.40 4.77 7.86
CA ILE A 388 5.10 5.57 6.81
C ILE A 388 4.25 5.75 5.54
N ASP A 389 3.54 4.71 5.09
CA ASP A 389 2.64 4.78 3.94
C ASP A 389 1.48 5.76 4.20
N ASP A 390 0.93 5.78 5.41
CA ASP A 390 -0.08 6.76 5.84
C ASP A 390 0.54 8.16 6.08
N ILE A 391 1.81 8.28 6.50
CA ILE A 391 2.57 9.55 6.51
C ILE A 391 2.63 10.13 5.09
N LEU A 392 3.09 9.32 4.12
CA LEU A 392 3.26 9.73 2.73
C LEU A 392 1.92 10.04 2.07
N ALA A 393 0.88 9.24 2.30
CA ALA A 393 -0.47 9.50 1.83
C ALA A 393 -1.07 10.80 2.45
N CYS A 394 -0.78 11.09 3.72
CA CYS A 394 -1.19 12.33 4.36
C CYS A 394 -0.40 13.56 3.87
N PHE A 395 0.89 13.41 3.51
CA PHE A 395 1.67 14.45 2.85
C PHE A 395 1.13 14.75 1.45
N ASP A 396 0.78 13.72 0.68
CA ASP A 396 0.16 13.85 -0.65
C ASP A 396 -1.20 14.58 -0.55
N LEU A 397 -2.01 14.29 0.48
CA LEU A 397 -3.26 15.01 0.78
C LEU A 397 -3.04 16.47 1.21
N PHE A 398 -1.97 16.77 1.95
CA PHE A 398 -1.62 18.12 2.39
C PHE A 398 -1.19 19.01 1.22
N PHE A 399 -0.46 18.46 0.25
CA PHE A 399 -0.10 19.17 -0.99
C PHE A 399 -1.26 19.23 -2.00
N ALA A 400 -2.12 18.21 -2.06
CA ALA A 400 -3.32 18.24 -2.89
C ALA A 400 -4.33 19.33 -2.46
N LYS A 401 -4.47 19.62 -1.16
CA LYS A 401 -5.37 20.68 -0.67
C LYS A 401 -4.80 22.10 -0.75
N ARG A 402 -3.48 22.29 -0.87
CA ARG A 402 -2.89 23.61 -1.17
C ARG A 402 -3.05 24.04 -2.63
N GLY A 403 -3.38 23.11 -3.53
CA GLY A 403 -3.72 23.42 -4.93
C GLY A 403 -5.17 23.87 -5.16
N ALA A 404 -6.05 23.73 -4.16
CA ALA A 404 -7.50 23.90 -4.33
C ALA A 404 -8.11 25.12 -3.58
N GLY A 405 -7.28 26.06 -3.12
CA GLY A 405 -7.76 27.15 -2.28
C GLY A 405 -6.96 28.44 -2.39
N GLU A 406 -6.81 28.98 -3.60
CA GLU A 406 -6.45 30.39 -3.81
C GLU A 406 -6.88 30.85 -5.23
N GLU A 407 -8.19 30.97 -5.44
CA GLU A 407 -8.70 31.92 -6.43
C GLU A 407 -8.79 33.29 -5.76
N LEU A 408 -7.77 34.13 -5.95
CA LEU A 408 -7.87 35.58 -5.80
C LEU A 408 -6.70 36.26 -6.53
N GLY A 409 -7.03 37.01 -7.58
CA GLY A 409 -6.21 38.13 -8.05
C GLY A 409 -5.27 37.82 -9.21
N THR A 410 -5.72 38.22 -10.40
CA THR A 410 -4.88 38.55 -11.56
C THR A 410 -3.58 39.26 -11.16
N GLN A 411 -2.43 38.58 -11.31
CA GLN A 411 -1.18 39.13 -11.83
C GLN A 411 -0.13 38.02 -11.96
N SER A 412 0.24 37.73 -13.20
CA SER A 412 1.35 36.87 -13.60
C SER A 412 2.67 37.28 -12.90
N PRO A 413 3.36 36.36 -12.19
CA PRO A 413 4.75 36.58 -11.82
C PRO A 413 5.62 36.27 -13.04
N SER A 414 6.35 37.30 -13.45
CA SER A 414 7.38 37.31 -14.48
C SER A 414 8.33 36.11 -14.41
N ILE A 415 8.51 35.50 -15.58
CA ILE A 415 9.59 34.61 -15.99
C ILE A 415 10.93 35.11 -15.42
N VAL A 416 11.53 34.34 -14.52
CA VAL A 416 12.97 34.46 -14.25
C VAL A 416 13.69 33.84 -15.45
N GLN A 417 14.32 34.71 -16.24
CA GLN A 417 15.19 34.36 -17.34
C GLN A 417 16.33 33.45 -16.86
N LEU A 418 16.32 32.19 -17.31
CA LEU A 418 17.54 31.39 -17.50
C LEU A 418 18.04 31.62 -18.93
N THR A 419 18.50 32.85 -19.20
CA THR A 419 19.36 33.14 -20.35
C THR A 419 20.82 33.04 -19.90
N SER A 420 21.44 31.88 -20.08
CA SER A 420 22.87 31.73 -20.44
C SER A 420 23.32 30.27 -20.41
N LEU A 421 23.14 29.56 -21.53
CA LEU A 421 24.02 28.45 -21.91
C LEU A 421 24.43 28.64 -23.39
N PRO A 422 25.70 28.36 -23.76
CA PRO A 422 26.23 28.71 -25.08
C PRO A 422 25.66 27.80 -26.18
N SER A 423 25.53 28.36 -27.37
CA SER A 423 25.11 27.68 -28.59
C SER A 423 26.00 26.49 -28.95
N LEU A 424 25.41 25.30 -29.04
CA LEU A 424 25.99 24.17 -29.76
C LEU A 424 25.31 24.06 -31.13
N ARG A 425 26.11 24.32 -32.16
CA ARG A 425 25.73 24.23 -33.57
C ARG A 425 25.26 22.81 -33.91
N ALA A 426 24.09 22.73 -34.54
CA ALA A 426 23.66 21.58 -35.30
C ALA A 426 24.69 21.26 -36.40
N THR A 427 25.14 20.01 -36.45
CA THR A 427 25.85 19.48 -37.61
C THR A 427 24.99 18.35 -38.18
N HIS A 428 24.33 18.66 -39.29
CA HIS A 428 23.65 17.70 -40.15
C HIS A 428 24.56 16.53 -40.50
N ILE A 429 24.11 15.30 -40.26
CA ILE A 429 24.50 14.15 -41.06
C ILE A 429 23.21 13.42 -41.45
N MET A 430 22.76 13.67 -42.69
CA MET A 430 21.83 12.78 -43.38
C MET A 430 22.55 11.47 -43.71
N SER A 431 21.91 10.33 -43.51
CA SER A 431 22.31 9.09 -44.18
C SER A 431 21.16 8.52 -44.99
N ASN A 432 21.26 8.73 -46.31
CA ASN A 432 20.52 8.00 -47.33
C ASN A 432 20.87 6.51 -47.28
N SER A 433 19.85 5.67 -47.38
CA SER A 433 19.95 4.25 -47.71
C SER A 433 20.13 4.06 -49.22
N SER A 434 21.21 3.41 -49.66
CA SER A 434 21.25 2.72 -50.95
C SER A 434 22.21 1.51 -50.92
N VAL A 435 21.79 0.49 -51.65
CA VAL A 435 22.31 -0.88 -51.73
C VAL A 435 23.59 -0.98 -52.57
N ALA A 436 24.61 -1.75 -52.15
CA ALA A 436 25.44 -2.60 -53.02
C ALA A 436 26.50 -3.43 -52.26
N ASN A 437 26.76 -4.62 -52.81
CA ASN A 437 27.64 -5.71 -52.36
C ASN A 437 29.16 -5.46 -52.51
N ASN A 438 29.93 -6.33 -51.83
CA ASN A 438 31.31 -6.81 -52.04
C ASN A 438 32.49 -6.06 -51.37
N GLY A 439 33.32 -6.84 -50.65
CA GLY A 439 34.78 -6.63 -50.61
C GLY A 439 35.42 -6.67 -49.22
N ALA A 440 36.19 -7.73 -49.00
CA ALA A 440 37.12 -8.04 -47.90
C ALA A 440 37.84 -6.89 -47.14
N ASP A 441 38.13 -7.23 -45.87
CA ASP A 441 39.21 -6.79 -44.98
C ASP A 441 39.33 -5.31 -44.58
N GLY A 442 39.04 -5.07 -43.30
CA GLY A 442 39.37 -3.84 -42.60
C GLY A 442 38.44 -3.51 -41.42
N SER A 443 38.16 -4.46 -40.53
CA SER A 443 37.39 -4.18 -39.31
C SER A 443 38.22 -3.38 -38.31
N THR A 444 38.34 -2.07 -38.53
CA THR A 444 38.56 -1.13 -37.44
C THR A 444 37.27 -1.07 -36.62
N THR A 445 37.14 -1.97 -35.66
CA THR A 445 36.13 -1.87 -34.59
C THR A 445 36.26 -0.47 -34.00
N LYS A 446 35.29 0.42 -34.29
CA LYS A 446 35.11 1.66 -33.53
C LYS A 446 35.01 1.23 -32.07
N VAL A 447 36.05 1.54 -31.30
CA VAL A 447 36.04 1.29 -29.86
C VAL A 447 34.89 2.12 -29.31
N SER A 448 33.83 1.44 -28.86
CA SER A 448 32.71 2.09 -28.21
C SER A 448 33.23 2.96 -27.06
N ARG A 449 32.75 4.20 -26.96
CA ARG A 449 33.07 5.12 -25.85
C ARG A 449 32.70 4.52 -24.48
N PHE A 450 31.74 3.60 -24.47
CA PHE A 450 31.18 2.95 -23.28
C PHE A 450 31.49 1.44 -23.26
N ASP A 451 31.53 0.82 -22.07
CA ASP A 451 31.86 -0.62 -21.91
C ASP A 451 31.01 -1.50 -22.83
N PRO A 452 31.60 -2.11 -23.88
CA PRO A 452 30.86 -2.93 -24.83
C PRO A 452 30.41 -4.27 -24.23
N THR A 453 30.97 -4.66 -23.09
CA THR A 453 30.68 -5.95 -22.43
C THR A 453 29.62 -5.85 -21.33
N PHE A 454 29.20 -4.65 -20.94
CA PHE A 454 28.29 -4.45 -19.80
C PHE A 454 26.94 -5.16 -20.00
N THR A 455 26.31 -5.02 -21.18
CA THR A 455 25.03 -5.68 -21.47
C THR A 455 25.13 -7.19 -21.38
N ASP A 456 26.20 -7.78 -21.92
CA ASP A 456 26.40 -9.22 -21.87
C ASP A 456 26.60 -9.73 -20.44
N LYS A 457 27.25 -8.96 -19.56
CA LYS A 457 27.36 -9.29 -18.14
C LYS A 457 25.99 -9.33 -17.46
N VAL A 458 25.12 -8.35 -17.75
CA VAL A 458 23.75 -8.30 -17.20
C VAL A 458 22.91 -9.48 -17.71
N ILE A 459 22.99 -9.81 -19.00
CA ILE A 459 22.29 -10.96 -19.57
C ILE A 459 22.77 -12.27 -18.92
N LYS A 460 24.09 -12.44 -18.73
CA LYS A 460 24.69 -13.62 -18.10
C LYS A 460 24.33 -13.79 -16.62
N ALA A 461 23.81 -12.76 -15.96
CA ALA A 461 23.30 -12.87 -14.59
C ALA A 461 21.99 -13.67 -14.49
N THR A 462 21.36 -14.01 -15.63
CA THR A 462 20.17 -14.87 -15.68
C THR A 462 20.53 -16.28 -15.19
N GLY A 463 20.00 -16.68 -14.02
CA GLY A 463 20.33 -17.95 -13.39
C GLY A 463 19.74 -19.19 -14.10
N PRO A 464 20.26 -20.39 -13.81
CA PRO A 464 19.87 -21.64 -14.49
C PRO A 464 18.43 -22.11 -14.19
N ARG A 465 17.78 -21.51 -13.19
CA ARG A 465 16.39 -21.81 -12.80
C ARG A 465 15.38 -20.77 -13.33
N ALA A 466 15.80 -19.86 -14.21
CA ALA A 466 14.90 -18.87 -14.79
C ALA A 466 13.76 -19.55 -15.57
N ASN A 467 12.57 -18.94 -15.53
CA ASN A 467 11.45 -19.39 -16.35
C ASN A 467 11.88 -19.46 -17.84
N PRO A 468 11.63 -20.57 -18.57
CA PRO A 468 12.13 -20.73 -19.94
C PRO A 468 11.72 -19.61 -20.91
N ARG A 469 10.51 -19.05 -20.75
CA ARG A 469 10.05 -17.94 -21.58
C ARG A 469 10.76 -16.65 -21.21
N LEU A 470 10.98 -16.36 -19.93
CA LEU A 470 11.73 -15.19 -19.50
C LEU A 470 13.20 -15.27 -19.93
N ALA A 471 13.83 -16.44 -19.82
CA ALA A 471 15.19 -16.68 -20.31
C ALA A 471 15.32 -16.44 -21.82
N GLN A 472 14.23 -16.65 -22.58
CA GLN A 472 14.18 -16.36 -24.01
C GLN A 472 14.03 -14.85 -24.32
N VAL A 473 13.13 -14.13 -23.62
CA VAL A 473 12.77 -12.74 -23.98
C VAL A 473 13.64 -11.66 -23.32
N MET A 474 14.08 -11.87 -22.08
CA MET A 474 14.86 -10.87 -21.33
C MET A 474 16.18 -10.47 -22.01
N PRO A 475 16.95 -11.38 -22.64
CA PRO A 475 18.17 -10.99 -23.34
C PRO A 475 17.94 -10.03 -24.50
N SER A 476 16.79 -10.10 -25.18
CA SER A 476 16.45 -9.17 -26.26
C SER A 476 16.05 -7.81 -25.66
N LEU A 477 15.16 -7.81 -24.66
CA LEU A 477 14.74 -6.59 -23.97
C LEU A 477 15.92 -5.78 -23.40
N LEU A 478 16.82 -6.46 -22.67
CA LEU A 478 17.99 -5.82 -22.06
C LEU A 478 18.93 -5.20 -23.11
N ARG A 479 19.08 -5.83 -24.28
CA ARG A 479 19.86 -5.25 -25.38
C ARG A 479 19.22 -3.98 -25.90
N HIS A 480 17.94 -4.04 -26.30
CA HIS A 480 17.23 -2.87 -26.82
C HIS A 480 17.20 -1.71 -25.82
N LEU A 481 16.97 -2.00 -24.53
CA LEU A 481 16.97 -0.98 -23.48
C LEU A 481 18.35 -0.35 -23.29
N HIS A 482 19.41 -1.15 -23.17
CA HIS A 482 20.77 -0.62 -22.99
C HIS A 482 21.26 0.13 -24.24
N ASP A 483 20.90 -0.34 -25.43
CA ASP A 483 21.28 0.29 -26.69
C ASP A 483 20.55 1.63 -26.88
N PHE A 484 19.26 1.72 -26.52
CA PHE A 484 18.53 2.99 -26.43
C PHE A 484 19.23 3.99 -25.51
N CYS A 485 19.65 3.54 -24.31
CA CYS A 485 20.37 4.41 -23.38
C CYS A 485 21.72 4.89 -23.91
N ARG A 486 22.46 4.03 -24.62
CA ARG A 486 23.77 4.38 -25.22
C ARG A 486 23.63 5.29 -26.43
N GLU A 487 22.65 5.01 -27.29
CA GLU A 487 22.38 5.78 -28.51
C GLU A 487 22.06 7.23 -28.18
N ASN A 488 21.29 7.45 -27.12
CA ASN A 488 20.86 8.78 -26.70
C ASN A 488 21.74 9.38 -25.60
N GLU A 489 22.81 8.68 -25.18
CA GLU A 489 23.67 9.05 -24.05
C GLU A 489 22.87 9.51 -22.81
N ILE A 490 21.81 8.76 -22.46
CA ILE A 490 20.83 9.13 -21.42
C ILE A 490 21.53 9.52 -20.12
N THR A 491 21.23 10.73 -19.64
CA THR A 491 21.79 11.27 -18.40
C THR A 491 21.10 10.68 -17.16
N VAL A 492 21.71 10.86 -15.99
CA VAL A 492 21.11 10.44 -14.72
C VAL A 492 19.79 11.17 -14.47
N ASP A 493 19.70 12.46 -14.82
CA ASP A 493 18.49 13.25 -14.61
C ASP A 493 17.34 12.78 -15.53
N GLU A 494 17.63 12.47 -16.80
CA GLU A 494 16.65 11.91 -17.74
C GLU A 494 16.22 10.50 -17.34
N TYR A 495 17.16 9.66 -16.89
CA TYR A 495 16.84 8.35 -16.32
C TYR A 495 15.90 8.48 -15.11
N MET A 496 16.22 9.38 -14.18
CA MET A 496 15.38 9.62 -13.00
C MET A 496 14.02 10.21 -13.38
N ALA A 497 13.92 11.05 -14.41
CA ALA A 497 12.65 11.53 -14.93
C ALA A 497 11.78 10.40 -15.48
N GLY A 498 12.36 9.47 -16.26
CA GLY A 498 11.67 8.28 -16.76
C GLY A 498 11.21 7.34 -15.63
N VAL A 499 12.06 7.10 -14.63
CA VAL A 499 11.72 6.33 -13.42
C VAL A 499 10.57 6.99 -12.66
N ASN A 500 10.62 8.31 -12.46
CA ASN A 500 9.57 9.04 -11.76
C ASN A 500 8.24 8.99 -12.52
N MET A 501 8.25 9.05 -13.85
CA MET A 501 7.05 8.90 -14.68
C MET A 501 6.42 7.50 -14.53
N MET A 502 7.23 6.44 -14.57
CA MET A 502 6.74 5.06 -14.32
C MET A 502 6.15 4.91 -12.91
N ASN A 503 6.81 5.50 -11.90
CA ASN A 503 6.33 5.47 -10.52
C ASN A 503 5.04 6.29 -10.33
N GLU A 504 4.91 7.42 -11.01
CA GLU A 504 3.68 8.23 -11.02
C GLU A 504 2.53 7.47 -11.68
N ALA A 505 2.78 6.80 -12.81
CA ALA A 505 1.76 5.99 -13.49
C ALA A 505 1.31 4.82 -12.61
N GLY A 506 2.26 4.16 -11.92
CA GLY A 506 1.93 3.12 -10.95
C GLY A 506 1.08 3.64 -9.78
N ARG A 507 1.41 4.80 -9.20
CA ARG A 507 0.64 5.42 -8.10
C ARG A 507 -0.76 5.87 -8.50
N MET A 508 -0.95 6.30 -9.74
CA MET A 508 -2.23 6.75 -10.28
C MET A 508 -3.13 5.59 -10.72
N SER A 509 -2.59 4.37 -10.79
CA SER A 509 -3.35 3.19 -11.20
C SER A 509 -4.13 2.58 -10.02
N ASP A 510 -5.43 2.38 -10.21
CA ASP A 510 -6.37 1.73 -9.27
C ASP A 510 -7.35 0.78 -10.02
N GLU A 511 -8.42 0.34 -9.36
CA GLU A 511 -9.42 -0.58 -9.96
C GLU A 511 -10.23 0.06 -11.11
N LYS A 512 -10.23 1.39 -11.24
CA LYS A 512 -11.01 2.14 -12.23
C LYS A 512 -10.16 2.83 -13.29
N ARG A 513 -8.88 3.05 -13.01
CA ARG A 513 -7.91 3.71 -13.90
C ARG A 513 -6.61 2.92 -13.90
N ASN A 514 -6.13 2.51 -15.07
CA ASN A 514 -4.80 1.93 -15.21
C ASN A 514 -3.90 2.88 -16.02
N GLU A 515 -3.28 3.83 -15.31
CA GLU A 515 -2.42 4.84 -15.94
C GLU A 515 -1.14 4.21 -16.50
N GLY A 516 -0.65 3.11 -15.91
CA GLY A 516 0.48 2.35 -16.46
C GLY A 516 0.17 1.77 -17.84
N GLN A 517 -1.03 1.20 -18.01
CA GLN A 517 -1.52 0.77 -19.32
C GLN A 517 -1.69 1.96 -20.26
N LEU A 518 -2.31 3.04 -19.81
CA LEU A 518 -2.52 4.23 -20.66
C LEU A 518 -1.21 4.82 -21.21
N VAL A 519 -0.13 4.82 -20.41
CA VAL A 519 1.21 5.21 -20.88
C VAL A 519 1.70 4.28 -22.00
N THR A 520 1.46 2.98 -21.91
CA THR A 520 1.81 2.04 -22.99
C THR A 520 0.94 2.20 -24.23
N ASP A 521 -0.33 2.58 -24.05
CA ASP A 521 -1.29 2.78 -25.15
C ASP A 521 -0.88 3.98 -26.00
N ILE A 522 -0.58 5.11 -25.37
CA ILE A 522 -0.13 6.30 -26.09
C ILE A 522 1.25 6.12 -26.74
N LEU A 523 2.05 5.14 -26.29
CA LEU A 523 3.31 4.77 -26.96
C LEU A 523 3.09 3.78 -28.11
N GLY A 524 1.85 3.33 -28.34
CA GLY A 524 1.49 2.35 -29.37
C GLY A 524 1.89 0.91 -29.03
N LEU A 525 2.32 0.64 -27.80
CA LEU A 525 2.80 -0.68 -27.42
C LEU A 525 1.65 -1.69 -27.33
N GLU A 526 0.50 -1.34 -26.74
CA GLU A 526 -0.66 -2.25 -26.68
C GLU A 526 -1.13 -2.60 -28.10
N SER A 527 -1.28 -1.59 -28.97
CA SER A 527 -1.68 -1.78 -30.37
C SER A 527 -0.70 -2.63 -31.18
N LEU A 528 0.61 -2.49 -30.94
CA LEU A 528 1.63 -3.36 -31.55
C LEU A 528 1.57 -4.79 -31.01
N VAL A 529 1.37 -4.96 -29.70
CA VAL A 529 1.22 -6.29 -29.09
C VAL A 529 -0.05 -6.98 -29.58
N ASP A 530 -1.14 -6.23 -29.72
CA ASP A 530 -2.38 -6.69 -30.35
C ASP A 530 -2.12 -7.11 -31.80
N GLU A 531 -1.47 -6.28 -32.61
CA GLU A 531 -1.06 -6.63 -33.97
C GLU A 531 -0.26 -7.94 -33.97
N ILE A 532 0.83 -8.07 -33.20
CA ILE A 532 1.64 -9.31 -33.14
C ILE A 532 0.80 -10.53 -32.75
N THR A 533 -0.12 -10.36 -31.81
CA THR A 533 -0.98 -11.45 -31.30
C THR A 533 -1.97 -11.94 -32.35
N TYR A 534 -2.36 -11.08 -33.30
CA TYR A 534 -3.42 -11.33 -34.27
C TYR A 534 -2.98 -11.23 -35.74
N LYS A 535 -1.73 -10.87 -36.05
CA LYS A 535 -1.17 -10.72 -37.42
C LYS A 535 -1.18 -12.02 -38.22
N LEU A 536 -1.14 -13.17 -37.55
CA LEU A 536 -1.30 -14.48 -38.20
C LEU A 536 -2.71 -14.72 -38.75
N ALA A 537 -3.70 -13.90 -38.38
CA ALA A 537 -5.06 -13.95 -38.91
C ALA A 537 -5.26 -13.02 -40.12
N ASP A 538 -4.45 -11.97 -40.26
CA ASP A 538 -4.59 -10.89 -41.24
C ASP A 538 -3.92 -11.20 -42.60
N GLU A 539 -3.06 -12.23 -42.67
CA GLU A 539 -2.37 -12.65 -43.90
C GLU A 539 -3.27 -13.41 -44.92
N ALA A 540 -4.59 -13.46 -44.69
CA ALA A 540 -5.57 -14.06 -45.59
C ALA A 540 -6.62 -13.01 -46.02
N GLY A 541 -6.92 -12.92 -47.32
CA GLY A 541 -7.89 -11.95 -47.87
C GLY A 541 -9.34 -12.10 -47.37
N ASP A 542 -9.65 -13.22 -46.71
CA ASP A 542 -10.73 -13.34 -45.75
C ASP A 542 -10.05 -13.52 -44.40
N ALA A 543 -10.08 -12.52 -43.50
CA ALA A 543 -9.57 -12.62 -42.14
C ALA A 543 -10.74 -12.64 -41.14
N PRO A 544 -10.58 -13.23 -39.93
CA PRO A 544 -11.54 -13.02 -38.84
C PRO A 544 -11.58 -11.53 -38.48
N THR A 545 -12.60 -11.11 -37.75
CA THR A 545 -12.72 -9.69 -37.33
C THR A 545 -11.44 -9.26 -36.61
N ALA A 546 -10.86 -8.15 -37.06
CA ALA A 546 -9.64 -7.61 -36.47
C ALA A 546 -9.88 -7.26 -35.01
N THR A 547 -8.88 -7.48 -34.17
CA THR A 547 -8.93 -7.09 -32.76
C THR A 547 -8.55 -5.63 -32.58
N ALA A 548 -8.87 -5.09 -31.42
CA ALA A 548 -8.41 -3.80 -30.94
C ALA A 548 -8.24 -3.86 -29.43
N ILE A 549 -7.56 -2.87 -28.87
CA ILE A 549 -7.30 -2.77 -27.42
C ILE A 549 -8.61 -2.80 -26.61
N LEU A 550 -8.56 -3.33 -25.39
CA LEU A 550 -9.74 -3.40 -24.51
C LEU A 550 -10.13 -2.01 -23.99
N GLY A 551 -9.12 -1.21 -23.62
CA GLY A 551 -9.30 0.03 -22.87
C GLY A 551 -9.73 -0.21 -21.40
N PRO A 552 -9.65 0.81 -20.54
CA PRO A 552 -9.78 0.65 -19.09
C PRO A 552 -11.24 0.66 -18.58
N PHE A 553 -12.23 0.77 -19.47
CA PHE A 553 -13.63 1.06 -19.10
C PHE A 553 -14.60 -0.11 -19.26
N TRP A 554 -14.10 -1.34 -19.36
CA TRP A 554 -14.95 -2.54 -19.40
C TRP A 554 -15.47 -2.91 -18.00
N ARG A 555 -16.70 -3.43 -17.93
CA ARG A 555 -17.37 -3.87 -16.69
C ARG A 555 -17.98 -5.25 -16.87
N GLN A 556 -17.53 -6.21 -16.08
CA GLN A 556 -17.99 -7.60 -16.12
C GLN A 556 -19.47 -7.77 -15.71
N ASP A 557 -20.02 -6.82 -14.93
CA ASP A 557 -21.37 -6.87 -14.38
C ASP A 557 -22.45 -6.24 -15.29
N ALA A 558 -22.12 -5.90 -16.54
CA ALA A 558 -23.08 -5.34 -17.51
C ALA A 558 -24.32 -6.24 -17.66
N PRO A 559 -25.55 -5.69 -17.78
CA PRO A 559 -26.77 -6.48 -17.79
C PRO A 559 -26.92 -7.28 -19.09
N ARG A 560 -27.42 -8.53 -18.97
CA ARG A 560 -27.92 -9.27 -20.12
C ARG A 560 -29.27 -8.69 -20.57
N ARG A 561 -29.42 -8.50 -21.86
CA ARG A 561 -30.58 -7.87 -22.51
C ARG A 561 -31.13 -8.77 -23.61
N ASN A 562 -32.40 -8.60 -23.94
CA ASN A 562 -33.01 -9.32 -25.07
C ASN A 562 -32.65 -8.63 -26.40
N MET A 563 -32.55 -9.40 -27.48
CA MET A 563 -32.37 -8.82 -28.82
C MET A 563 -33.45 -7.78 -29.13
N GLY A 564 -33.04 -6.65 -29.71
CA GLY A 564 -33.89 -5.51 -30.03
C GLY A 564 -34.12 -4.54 -28.88
N GLU A 565 -33.55 -4.78 -27.69
CA GLU A 565 -33.55 -3.81 -26.59
C GLU A 565 -32.53 -2.68 -26.81
N SER A 566 -32.72 -1.60 -26.06
CA SER A 566 -31.82 -0.45 -26.06
C SER A 566 -30.79 -0.57 -24.93
N ILE A 567 -29.54 -0.25 -25.23
CA ILE A 567 -28.50 0.00 -24.22
C ILE A 567 -28.53 1.45 -23.71
N VAL A 568 -29.32 2.33 -24.34
CA VAL A 568 -29.48 3.75 -23.97
C VAL A 568 -30.51 3.90 -22.84
N SER A 569 -30.10 4.54 -21.75
CA SER A 569 -30.93 4.87 -20.60
C SER A 569 -30.73 6.33 -20.19
N GLY A 570 -31.81 7.04 -19.87
CA GLY A 570 -31.73 8.43 -19.39
C GLY A 570 -31.39 9.50 -20.44
N ILE A 571 -31.01 9.12 -21.67
CA ILE A 571 -30.67 10.04 -22.76
C ILE A 571 -31.81 10.08 -23.78
N LYS A 572 -32.47 11.23 -23.91
CA LYS A 572 -33.53 11.47 -24.92
C LYS A 572 -32.95 12.04 -26.21
N ASP A 573 -32.11 13.05 -26.09
CA ASP A 573 -31.50 13.75 -27.22
C ASP A 573 -30.15 13.10 -27.55
N GLY A 574 -30.06 12.47 -28.72
CA GLY A 574 -28.86 11.79 -29.21
C GLY A 574 -29.08 11.16 -30.58
N ASP A 575 -27.98 10.81 -31.25
CA ASP A 575 -27.98 10.15 -32.56
C ASP A 575 -28.29 8.64 -32.39
N HIS A 576 -29.55 8.33 -32.05
CA HIS A 576 -29.99 6.94 -31.82
C HIS A 576 -29.76 6.08 -33.07
N THR A 577 -29.14 4.92 -32.86
CA THR A 577 -28.68 4.03 -33.93
C THR A 577 -29.22 2.62 -33.69
N LEU A 578 -29.75 1.98 -34.73
CA LEU A 578 -29.98 0.54 -34.72
C LEU A 578 -28.71 -0.15 -35.22
N MET A 579 -28.05 -0.89 -34.32
CA MET A 579 -26.92 -1.74 -34.70
C MET A 579 -27.38 -3.20 -34.86
N HIS A 580 -27.00 -3.85 -35.96
CA HIS A 580 -27.39 -5.22 -36.26
C HIS A 580 -26.36 -5.95 -37.13
N GLY A 581 -26.45 -7.28 -37.17
CA GLY A 581 -25.60 -8.12 -38.01
C GLY A 581 -25.58 -9.57 -37.55
N LYS A 582 -24.53 -10.31 -37.93
CA LYS A 582 -24.37 -11.73 -37.59
C LYS A 582 -23.02 -12.02 -36.94
N VAL A 583 -23.00 -13.00 -36.05
CA VAL A 583 -21.77 -13.67 -35.60
C VAL A 583 -21.58 -14.95 -36.41
N LEU A 584 -20.47 -15.02 -37.14
CA LEU A 584 -20.17 -16.06 -38.13
C LEU A 584 -18.88 -16.78 -37.79
N ASP A 585 -18.83 -18.06 -38.12
CA ASP A 585 -17.61 -18.83 -38.18
C ASP A 585 -16.77 -18.36 -39.36
N PHE A 586 -15.53 -17.98 -39.06
CA PHE A 586 -14.64 -17.37 -40.02
C PHE A 586 -14.29 -18.30 -41.20
N ASP A 587 -14.02 -19.59 -40.96
CA ASP A 587 -13.61 -20.51 -42.02
C ASP A 587 -14.80 -21.04 -42.84
N THR A 588 -15.94 -21.27 -42.19
CA THR A 588 -17.11 -21.93 -42.81
C THR A 588 -18.20 -20.95 -43.26
N GLY A 589 -18.17 -19.70 -42.79
CA GLY A 589 -19.19 -18.68 -43.03
C GLY A 589 -20.55 -18.98 -42.38
N LYS A 590 -20.64 -20.01 -41.53
CA LYS A 590 -21.89 -20.41 -40.88
C LYS A 590 -22.21 -19.52 -39.67
N PRO A 591 -23.48 -19.25 -39.37
CA PRO A 591 -23.85 -18.54 -38.15
C PRO A 591 -23.46 -19.30 -36.88
N ILE A 592 -23.07 -18.55 -35.84
CA ILE A 592 -22.70 -19.07 -34.53
C ILE A 592 -23.85 -18.84 -33.54
N GLU A 593 -24.43 -19.92 -33.04
CA GLU A 593 -25.41 -19.91 -31.96
C GLU A 593 -24.71 -19.74 -30.60
N ASN A 594 -25.38 -19.07 -29.65
CA ASN A 594 -24.88 -18.86 -28.29
C ASN A 594 -23.58 -18.03 -28.23
N ALA A 595 -23.33 -17.18 -29.22
CA ALA A 595 -22.27 -16.18 -29.12
C ALA A 595 -22.75 -15.03 -28.22
N GLU A 596 -21.95 -14.67 -27.22
CA GLU A 596 -22.18 -13.52 -26.34
C GLU A 596 -21.44 -12.30 -26.91
N LEU A 597 -22.18 -11.21 -27.13
CA LEU A 597 -21.66 -9.89 -27.47
C LEU A 597 -21.78 -8.99 -26.23
N ASP A 598 -20.67 -8.49 -25.72
CA ASP A 598 -20.60 -7.50 -24.63
C ASP A 598 -20.19 -6.15 -25.21
N ILE A 599 -21.05 -5.13 -25.06
CA ILE A 599 -20.94 -3.85 -25.76
C ILE A 599 -20.90 -2.70 -24.75
N TRP A 600 -20.03 -1.72 -25.00
CA TRP A 600 -20.02 -0.45 -24.28
C TRP A 600 -19.49 0.70 -25.15
N HIS A 601 -19.98 1.93 -24.90
CA HIS A 601 -19.44 3.15 -25.50
C HIS A 601 -19.77 4.38 -24.62
N THR A 602 -19.16 5.53 -24.94
CA THR A 602 -19.36 6.80 -24.19
C THR A 602 -20.70 7.44 -24.48
N ALA A 603 -21.19 8.24 -23.54
CA ALA A 603 -22.31 9.17 -23.75
C ALA A 603 -21.86 10.40 -24.57
N PRO A 604 -22.79 11.25 -25.05
CA PRO A 604 -22.45 12.41 -25.88
C PRO A 604 -21.48 13.42 -25.23
N ASN A 605 -21.37 13.41 -23.89
CA ASN A 605 -20.39 14.22 -23.15
C ASN A 605 -18.97 13.63 -23.16
N GLY A 606 -18.76 12.49 -23.83
CA GLY A 606 -17.47 11.83 -23.95
C GLY A 606 -17.07 10.98 -22.73
N LEU A 607 -17.98 10.75 -21.79
CA LEU A 607 -17.73 9.97 -20.58
C LEU A 607 -18.46 8.63 -20.59
N TYR A 608 -17.80 7.60 -20.08
CA TYR A 608 -18.47 6.38 -19.65
C TYR A 608 -19.23 6.64 -18.34
N GLU A 609 -20.31 5.92 -18.12
CA GLU A 609 -21.15 6.03 -16.91
C GLU A 609 -20.35 5.89 -15.60
N GLN A 610 -19.28 5.09 -15.57
CA GLN A 610 -18.46 4.87 -14.38
C GLN A 610 -17.60 6.09 -14.02
N GLN A 611 -17.46 7.02 -14.96
CA GLN A 611 -16.81 8.32 -14.80
C GLN A 611 -17.81 9.44 -14.52
N ASP A 612 -19.11 9.20 -14.76
CA ASP A 612 -20.16 10.22 -14.78
C ASP A 612 -21.30 9.83 -13.82
N PRO A 613 -21.33 10.40 -12.60
CA PRO A 613 -22.33 10.06 -11.59
C PRO A 613 -23.76 10.45 -12.00
N ASP A 614 -23.93 11.30 -13.02
CA ASP A 614 -25.24 11.73 -13.51
C ASP A 614 -25.84 10.74 -14.52
N GLN A 615 -25.06 9.77 -15.00
CA GLN A 615 -25.57 8.71 -15.86
C GLN A 615 -26.22 7.58 -15.04
N PRO A 616 -27.32 6.99 -15.54
CA PRO A 616 -27.88 5.78 -14.94
C PRO A 616 -26.86 4.63 -14.90
N ASP A 617 -26.93 3.78 -13.88
CA ASP A 617 -26.04 2.61 -13.79
C ASP A 617 -26.21 1.70 -15.03
N TRP A 618 -25.09 1.21 -15.54
CA TRP A 618 -24.97 0.46 -16.81
C TRP A 618 -25.54 1.15 -18.06
N ASN A 619 -25.66 2.49 -18.08
CA ASN A 619 -26.02 3.21 -19.29
C ASN A 619 -25.00 2.93 -20.41
N LEU A 620 -25.50 2.77 -21.64
CA LEU A 620 -24.70 2.48 -22.84
C LEU A 620 -23.89 1.18 -22.74
N ARG A 621 -24.38 0.22 -21.94
CA ARG A 621 -23.81 -1.13 -21.79
C ARG A 621 -24.87 -2.21 -21.96
N GLY A 622 -24.48 -3.35 -22.52
CA GLY A 622 -25.36 -4.51 -22.61
C GLY A 622 -24.68 -5.75 -23.14
N ARG A 623 -25.19 -6.91 -22.71
CA ARG A 623 -24.80 -8.22 -23.20
C ARG A 623 -25.94 -8.93 -23.91
N PHE A 624 -25.67 -9.44 -25.10
CA PHE A 624 -26.65 -10.11 -25.96
C PHE A 624 -26.13 -11.49 -26.38
N VAL A 625 -27.03 -12.46 -26.54
CA VAL A 625 -26.68 -13.83 -26.92
C VAL A 625 -27.40 -14.20 -28.22
N THR A 626 -26.67 -14.65 -29.23
CA THR A 626 -27.22 -15.00 -30.54
C THR A 626 -28.06 -16.27 -30.52
N GLY A 627 -29.10 -16.31 -31.36
CA GLY A 627 -29.87 -17.51 -31.66
C GLY A 627 -29.22 -18.38 -32.76
N PRO A 628 -29.91 -19.42 -33.24
CA PRO A 628 -29.38 -20.36 -34.25
C PRO A 628 -29.03 -19.73 -35.61
N ASP A 629 -29.58 -18.55 -35.91
CA ASP A 629 -29.32 -17.76 -37.11
C ASP A 629 -28.09 -16.85 -36.98
N GLY A 630 -27.46 -16.82 -35.79
CA GLY A 630 -26.31 -15.99 -35.43
C GLY A 630 -26.61 -14.50 -35.42
N GLU A 631 -27.88 -14.08 -35.53
CA GLU A 631 -28.25 -12.68 -35.66
C GLU A 631 -28.18 -11.94 -34.31
N TYR A 632 -27.76 -10.69 -34.35
CA TYR A 632 -27.85 -9.76 -33.25
C TYR A 632 -28.45 -8.42 -33.70
N ASN A 633 -29.19 -7.77 -32.80
CA ASN A 633 -29.63 -6.39 -32.99
C ASN A 633 -29.91 -5.71 -31.65
N PHE A 634 -29.60 -4.42 -31.56
CA PHE A 634 -29.89 -3.57 -30.39
C PHE A 634 -29.87 -2.08 -30.77
N TYR A 635 -30.46 -1.25 -29.92
CA TYR A 635 -30.42 0.21 -30.08
C TYR A 635 -29.31 0.82 -29.21
N CYS A 636 -28.48 1.67 -29.79
CA CYS A 636 -27.40 2.41 -29.14
C CYS A 636 -27.39 3.88 -29.60
N LEU A 637 -26.33 4.62 -29.27
CA LEU A 637 -26.06 5.92 -29.90
C LEU A 637 -24.91 5.78 -30.90
N ARG A 638 -24.91 6.63 -31.92
CA ARG A 638 -23.70 6.91 -32.68
C ARG A 638 -22.69 7.57 -31.72
N PRO A 639 -21.48 7.01 -31.55
CA PRO A 639 -20.54 7.50 -30.56
C PRO A 639 -19.98 8.89 -30.93
N THR A 640 -19.36 9.55 -29.97
CA THR A 640 -18.61 10.81 -30.17
C THR A 640 -17.15 10.62 -29.80
N SER A 641 -16.26 11.40 -30.43
CA SER A 641 -14.85 11.45 -30.03
C SER A 641 -14.70 12.04 -28.63
N TYR A 642 -13.74 11.52 -27.87
CA TYR A 642 -13.48 11.92 -26.50
C TYR A 642 -11.98 11.89 -26.19
N PRO A 643 -11.51 12.74 -25.25
CA PRO A 643 -10.13 12.67 -24.79
C PRO A 643 -9.93 11.48 -23.83
N ILE A 644 -8.83 10.75 -23.95
CA ILE A 644 -8.35 9.89 -22.86
C ILE A 644 -8.04 10.74 -21.61
N PRO A 645 -8.02 10.17 -20.39
CA PRO A 645 -7.51 10.88 -19.22
C PRO A 645 -6.12 11.46 -19.47
N TYR A 646 -5.96 12.77 -19.29
CA TYR A 646 -4.72 13.50 -19.63
C TYR A 646 -4.19 14.37 -18.46
N ASP A 647 -4.73 14.17 -17.26
CA ASP A 647 -4.30 14.76 -15.99
C ASP A 647 -3.10 14.03 -15.37
N GLY A 648 -2.68 12.90 -15.94
CA GLY A 648 -1.61 12.05 -15.44
C GLY A 648 -0.35 11.99 -16.31
N PRO A 649 0.59 11.08 -15.98
CA PRO A 649 1.80 10.78 -16.77
C PRO A 649 1.56 10.61 -18.27
N ALA A 650 0.47 9.95 -18.68
CA ALA A 650 0.16 9.78 -20.10
C ALA A 650 -0.09 11.15 -20.76
N GLY A 651 -0.90 12.00 -20.13
CA GLY A 651 -1.16 13.37 -20.62
C GLY A 651 0.08 14.26 -20.62
N LYS A 652 0.94 14.15 -19.60
CA LYS A 652 2.24 14.84 -19.58
C LYS A 652 3.12 14.41 -20.75
N LEU A 653 3.21 13.11 -21.01
CA LEU A 653 4.01 12.57 -22.11
C LEU A 653 3.44 13.00 -23.47
N LEU A 654 2.11 12.97 -23.65
CA LEU A 654 1.47 13.51 -24.85
C LEU A 654 1.82 14.99 -25.06
N THR A 655 1.79 15.80 -24.01
CA THR A 655 2.16 17.22 -24.08
C THR A 655 3.62 17.41 -24.48
N LEU A 656 4.54 16.61 -23.92
CA LEU A 656 5.97 16.65 -24.27
C LEU A 656 6.24 16.20 -25.71
N LEU A 657 5.40 15.32 -26.24
CA LEU A 657 5.46 14.84 -27.62
C LEU A 657 4.67 15.71 -28.62
N ASP A 658 4.03 16.80 -28.16
CA ASP A 658 3.14 17.64 -28.96
C ASP A 658 1.98 16.86 -29.62
N ARG A 659 1.31 16.01 -28.82
CA ARG A 659 0.21 15.14 -29.26
C ARG A 659 -1.09 15.43 -28.51
N HIS A 660 -2.23 15.21 -29.17
CA HIS A 660 -3.55 15.37 -28.55
C HIS A 660 -4.03 14.09 -27.84
N PRO A 661 -4.94 14.20 -26.85
CA PRO A 661 -5.51 13.05 -26.14
C PRO A 661 -6.75 12.45 -26.81
N MET A 662 -7.21 12.99 -27.93
CA MET A 662 -8.47 12.55 -28.55
C MET A 662 -8.41 11.13 -29.11
N ARG A 663 -9.48 10.37 -28.89
CA ARG A 663 -9.81 9.13 -29.60
C ARG A 663 -10.99 9.38 -30.53
N PRO A 664 -11.03 8.77 -31.73
CA PRO A 664 -12.18 8.84 -32.63
C PRO A 664 -13.41 8.21 -31.99
N ALA A 665 -14.61 8.59 -32.45
CA ALA A 665 -15.85 7.96 -32.05
C ALA A 665 -15.86 6.44 -32.32
N HIS A 666 -16.05 5.62 -31.27
CA HIS A 666 -16.05 4.17 -31.38
C HIS A 666 -17.03 3.46 -30.42
N ILE A 667 -17.34 2.20 -30.76
CA ILE A 667 -18.09 1.26 -29.90
C ILE A 667 -17.19 0.06 -29.62
N HIS A 668 -17.08 -0.34 -28.36
CA HIS A 668 -16.31 -1.52 -27.95
C HIS A 668 -17.14 -2.80 -27.97
N PHE A 669 -16.46 -3.92 -28.25
CA PHE A 669 -17.03 -5.26 -28.22
C PHE A 669 -16.07 -6.27 -27.58
N ILE A 670 -16.62 -7.15 -26.74
CA ILE A 670 -16.08 -8.49 -26.53
C ILE A 670 -17.06 -9.46 -27.16
N VAL A 671 -16.60 -10.27 -28.10
CA VAL A 671 -17.43 -11.32 -28.72
C VAL A 671 -16.81 -12.68 -28.41
N SER A 672 -17.60 -13.56 -27.80
CA SER A 672 -17.15 -14.88 -27.37
C SER A 672 -18.19 -15.94 -27.69
N ALA A 673 -17.74 -17.16 -28.02
CA ALA A 673 -18.63 -18.30 -28.24
C ALA A 673 -17.92 -19.61 -27.85
N PRO A 674 -18.64 -20.63 -27.36
CA PRO A 674 -18.04 -21.93 -27.06
C PRO A 674 -17.32 -22.54 -28.27
N GLY A 675 -16.05 -22.91 -28.11
CA GLY A 675 -15.22 -23.48 -29.18
C GLY A 675 -14.52 -22.46 -30.09
N TYR A 676 -14.75 -21.17 -29.87
CA TYR A 676 -14.18 -20.07 -30.63
C TYR A 676 -13.22 -19.23 -29.79
N LYS A 677 -12.20 -18.67 -30.44
CA LYS A 677 -11.31 -17.68 -29.82
C LYS A 677 -12.10 -16.39 -29.59
N PRO A 678 -12.19 -15.88 -28.35
CA PRO A 678 -12.85 -14.61 -28.09
C PRO A 678 -12.08 -13.47 -28.78
N ILE A 679 -12.81 -12.46 -29.23
CA ILE A 679 -12.24 -11.23 -29.78
C ILE A 679 -12.59 -10.05 -28.90
N VAL A 680 -11.58 -9.22 -28.63
CA VAL A 680 -11.76 -7.86 -28.12
C VAL A 680 -11.56 -6.94 -29.32
N THR A 681 -12.54 -6.09 -29.62
CA THR A 681 -12.48 -5.22 -30.79
C THR A 681 -13.27 -3.94 -30.59
N GLN A 682 -13.17 -3.04 -31.56
CA GLN A 682 -13.84 -1.76 -31.62
C GLN A 682 -14.30 -1.51 -33.06
N VAL A 683 -15.38 -0.75 -33.24
CA VAL A 683 -15.74 -0.19 -34.57
C VAL A 683 -15.71 1.32 -34.50
N PHE A 684 -15.22 1.97 -35.54
CA PHE A 684 -14.94 3.41 -35.59
C PHE A 684 -15.79 4.09 -36.65
N ASP A 685 -16.36 5.26 -36.34
CA ASP A 685 -17.12 6.04 -37.31
C ASP A 685 -16.21 6.70 -38.35
N ARG A 686 -16.35 6.32 -39.63
CA ARG A 686 -15.59 6.88 -40.75
C ARG A 686 -15.60 8.40 -40.81
N ARG A 687 -16.66 9.04 -40.32
CA ARG A 687 -16.84 10.50 -40.38
C ARG A 687 -16.17 11.24 -39.23
N ASP A 688 -15.60 10.55 -38.24
CA ASP A 688 -14.92 11.21 -37.14
C ASP A 688 -13.58 11.81 -37.62
N LYS A 689 -13.28 13.03 -37.14
CA LYS A 689 -12.08 13.77 -37.54
C LYS A 689 -10.78 13.14 -37.01
N HIS A 690 -10.86 12.27 -36.01
CA HIS A 690 -9.72 11.64 -35.35
C HIS A 690 -9.40 10.21 -35.83
N ILE A 691 -9.97 9.80 -36.97
CA ILE A 691 -9.73 8.47 -37.55
C ILE A 691 -8.27 8.28 -37.95
N GLU A 692 -7.61 9.32 -38.44
CA GLU A 692 -6.22 9.27 -38.90
C GLU A 692 -5.19 9.58 -37.79
N ASP A 693 -5.64 10.07 -36.62
CA ASP A 693 -4.76 10.58 -35.56
C ASP A 693 -5.09 10.07 -34.14
N ASP A 694 -5.75 8.90 -34.01
CA ASP A 694 -6.08 8.29 -32.71
C ASP A 694 -4.89 8.27 -31.73
N SER A 695 -5.08 8.87 -30.56
CA SER A 695 -4.05 9.01 -29.52
C SER A 695 -3.45 7.68 -29.03
N VAL A 696 -4.14 6.56 -29.23
CA VAL A 696 -3.70 5.21 -28.83
C VAL A 696 -3.52 4.24 -30.00
N PHE A 697 -3.62 4.72 -31.24
CA PHE A 697 -3.35 3.92 -32.45
C PHE A 697 -4.19 2.63 -32.58
N ALA A 698 -5.46 2.65 -32.15
CA ALA A 698 -6.33 1.47 -32.18
C ALA A 698 -7.09 1.30 -33.51
N VAL A 699 -7.13 2.34 -34.36
CA VAL A 699 -7.85 2.33 -35.63
C VAL A 699 -7.19 1.39 -36.63
N LYS A 700 -8.01 0.50 -37.22
CA LYS A 700 -7.65 -0.36 -38.35
C LYS A 700 -8.69 -0.15 -39.45
N ASP A 701 -8.27 -0.13 -40.72
CA ASP A 701 -9.16 0.12 -41.86
C ASP A 701 -10.39 -0.79 -41.89
N SER A 702 -10.22 -2.06 -41.49
CA SER A 702 -11.30 -3.07 -41.43
C SER A 702 -12.31 -2.86 -40.30
N LEU A 703 -12.01 -1.97 -39.35
CA LEU A 703 -12.87 -1.61 -38.22
C LEU A 703 -13.56 -0.25 -38.42
N VAL A 704 -13.28 0.45 -39.52
CA VAL A 704 -13.93 1.72 -39.86
C VAL A 704 -15.27 1.45 -40.58
N VAL A 705 -16.35 1.92 -39.99
CA VAL A 705 -17.75 1.67 -40.41
C VAL A 705 -18.49 2.97 -40.74
N ASP A 706 -19.59 2.84 -41.47
CA ASP A 706 -20.44 3.96 -41.87
C ASP A 706 -21.78 3.89 -41.12
N PHE A 707 -22.12 4.97 -40.40
CA PHE A 707 -23.44 5.16 -39.79
C PHE A 707 -24.38 5.78 -40.82
N GLU A 708 -25.22 4.96 -41.44
CA GLU A 708 -26.10 5.37 -42.52
C GLU A 708 -27.42 5.94 -41.99
N PRO A 709 -27.99 7.00 -42.60
CA PRO A 709 -29.30 7.51 -42.19
C PRO A 709 -30.38 6.42 -42.30
N LYS A 710 -31.14 6.22 -41.22
CA LYS A 710 -32.27 5.29 -41.17
C LYS A 710 -33.58 6.03 -41.33
N HIS A 711 -34.46 5.50 -42.17
CA HIS A 711 -35.82 6.01 -42.35
C HIS A 711 -36.85 4.95 -41.95
N GLY A 712 -37.93 5.39 -41.30
CA GLY A 712 -39.07 4.52 -40.97
C GLY A 712 -38.98 3.78 -39.63
N ASP A 713 -37.91 3.94 -38.86
CA ASP A 713 -37.83 3.48 -37.46
C ASP A 713 -37.93 4.68 -36.51
N PRO A 714 -39.00 4.82 -35.70
CA PRO A 714 -39.13 5.94 -34.78
C PRO A 714 -38.10 5.91 -33.62
N LYS A 715 -37.38 4.81 -33.42
CA LYS A 715 -36.38 4.65 -32.36
C LYS A 715 -34.94 4.91 -32.82
N ALA A 716 -34.68 5.00 -34.12
CA ALA A 716 -33.33 5.12 -34.66
C ALA A 716 -33.28 6.07 -35.86
N GLN A 717 -32.33 6.99 -35.81
CA GLN A 717 -32.00 7.94 -36.88
C GLN A 717 -30.89 7.39 -37.78
N PHE A 718 -30.09 6.45 -37.29
CA PHE A 718 -29.00 5.81 -38.01
C PHE A 718 -29.12 4.28 -37.99
N ASP A 719 -28.54 3.64 -38.99
CA ASP A 719 -28.40 2.20 -39.15
C ASP A 719 -26.91 1.84 -39.22
N LEU A 720 -26.52 0.82 -38.47
CA LEU A 720 -25.16 0.28 -38.49
C LEU A 720 -25.22 -1.24 -38.65
N GLN A 721 -24.87 -1.73 -39.83
CA GLN A 721 -24.73 -3.16 -40.08
C GLN A 721 -23.26 -3.59 -39.93
N TYR A 722 -22.98 -4.62 -39.11
CA TYR A 722 -21.64 -5.17 -38.95
C TYR A 722 -21.66 -6.67 -38.64
N ASP A 723 -20.84 -7.47 -39.32
CA ASP A 723 -20.74 -8.91 -39.05
C ASP A 723 -19.43 -9.23 -38.30
N PHE A 724 -19.53 -9.99 -37.22
CA PHE A 724 -18.38 -10.50 -36.48
C PHE A 724 -17.99 -11.90 -36.99
N LYS A 725 -16.73 -12.10 -37.35
CA LYS A 725 -16.19 -13.39 -37.78
C LYS A 725 -15.22 -13.94 -36.75
N LEU A 726 -15.58 -15.07 -36.10
CA LEU A 726 -14.76 -15.71 -35.07
C LEU A 726 -13.98 -16.92 -35.63
N ALA A 727 -12.72 -17.06 -35.23
CA ALA A 727 -11.90 -18.22 -35.54
C ALA A 727 -12.08 -19.32 -34.47
N SER A 728 -12.29 -20.57 -34.88
CA SER A 728 -12.31 -21.70 -33.95
C SER A 728 -10.91 -21.94 -33.35
N PHE A 729 -10.84 -22.53 -32.15
CA PHE A 729 -9.55 -22.87 -31.54
C PHE A 729 -8.75 -23.87 -32.40
N GLU A 730 -9.43 -24.77 -33.12
CA GLU A 730 -8.80 -25.73 -34.02
C GLU A 730 -8.14 -25.03 -35.22
N ALA A 731 -8.86 -24.11 -35.86
CA ALA A 731 -8.33 -23.29 -36.95
C ALA A 731 -7.15 -22.41 -36.49
N ALA A 732 -7.27 -21.81 -35.30
CA ALA A 732 -6.22 -21.00 -34.71
C ALA A 732 -4.92 -21.78 -34.47
N LYS A 733 -5.04 -23.03 -34.02
CA LYS A 733 -3.91 -23.93 -33.79
C LYS A 733 -3.23 -24.36 -35.09
N GLN A 734 -4.01 -24.64 -36.15
CA GLN A 734 -3.47 -25.02 -37.45
C GLN A 734 -2.71 -23.87 -38.14
N ARG A 735 -3.13 -22.63 -37.93
CA ARG A 735 -2.47 -21.42 -38.46
C ARG A 735 -1.34 -20.86 -37.57
N GLY A 736 -0.95 -21.60 -36.52
CA GLY A 736 0.21 -21.24 -35.70
C GLY A 736 -0.01 -20.10 -34.70
N MET A 737 -1.25 -19.70 -34.42
CA MET A 737 -1.56 -18.67 -33.42
C MET A 737 -1.25 -19.19 -32.00
N LYS A 738 -0.07 -18.84 -31.46
CA LYS A 738 0.32 -19.18 -30.08
C LYS A 738 -0.02 -18.02 -29.13
N GLY A 739 -0.66 -18.32 -27.99
CA GLY A 739 -0.77 -17.38 -26.86
C GLY A 739 -2.18 -17.07 -26.34
N ALA A 740 -3.24 -17.67 -26.87
CA ALA A 740 -4.61 -17.42 -26.40
C ALA A 740 -5.09 -18.50 -25.42
N THR A 741 -5.46 -18.09 -24.21
CA THR A 741 -6.13 -18.96 -23.23
C THR A 741 -7.57 -19.24 -23.67
N GLU A 742 -8.12 -20.41 -23.32
CA GLU A 742 -9.54 -20.75 -23.55
C GLU A 742 -10.51 -19.91 -22.71
N VAL A 743 -9.97 -19.10 -21.80
CA VAL A 743 -10.71 -18.26 -20.86
C VAL A 743 -10.71 -16.84 -21.42
N ALA A 744 -11.90 -16.27 -21.66
CA ALA A 744 -12.06 -14.84 -21.86
C ALA A 744 -11.53 -14.09 -20.62
N PRO A 745 -10.91 -12.90 -20.79
CA PRO A 745 -10.33 -12.13 -19.69
C PRO A 745 -11.31 -11.85 -18.54
#